data_AF-A0A947WEN8-F1
#
_entry.id   AF-A0A947WEN8-F1
#
_cell.length_a   1.000
_cell.length_b   1.000
_cell.length_c   1.000
_cell.angle_alpha   90.00
_cell.angle_beta   90.00
_cell.angle_gamma   90.00
#
_symmetry.space_group_name_H-M   'P 1'
#
loop_
_entity.id
_entity.type
_entity.pdbx_description
1 polymer ?
#
loop_
_entity_poly.entity_id
_entity_poly.type
_entity_poly.pdbx_seq_one_letter_code
_entity_poly.pdbx_strand_id
1 'polypeptide(L)'
;HVHDPESDTGIPGGTGFIRTLDTHRIFGVPLNIHASGTLLSGLAWAPSPSGASDPSDGPSLLAEIALFADADQNDRPGALIGGVFAEHIMPYFEGPANAASFAVADSLHAALFGLVPADLKVMHVPERVIRSLPTGLWPLDGLTFADIPAAGYAATYLDAAAHLHHWFHPGETEWPDPSYRHKAHRINGVLCWMINHREDSTKFWVQDGGLHLDVRRSLIDKATSGDPQLVLVFDDWEALAGKSFGAVSGEMEPNNNPNQYQATVRWLANHPWVEMVTLADMTDRALADPSTWVIEQGTRTDLDVMTYHWLQHACEDSYHNWYYDSAGGVTGNEQSFYDLVPVISGEQGDYHARGVGPEADGPGLPGGASHGDLNSPGTLMHDAWSAVAAASAGGPRALAEAAFSAMIYETAWHEEDNTDYEDGDGFGAWLYPDASWDGLSGWALRLQNHARDAVGLAMAAAWADSVRDGLLPPFAAPAAWPIDADIDGIDEFVLRNGRVWLLWQDRGGRCLLAFRYDRDRGDAVLLLGNPLANPSAPGEEEYADGRATRCTGFKVMNGGYADDIFTPSLLSGGLGFASPDGLIQLTHTLNAGSDTLATLVNESVSGDLYLRLGLNPDLWSLLLRGPGQLVRAYDGAAPASSSWYRLGAGASSVTLLYDDAAFVAAPLHAGWDRRDLALTEETELSGDGAFAFRTVLGAGDDVTAAPEAAPPAATVLARLLPPSPNPFNPAVEIRFVLDRPISVELDVYAADGCHVRTLHRGLALAGVSSCTWRGRDDAGRAVPAGLYLVRLDGSGPGCATKILLVK
;
A
#
# COMPACT_ATOMS: atom_id res chain seq x y z
N HIS A 1 -13.84 -9.09 -0.79
CA HIS A 1 -13.73 -10.49 -1.26
C HIS A 1 -12.58 -11.26 -0.62
N VAL A 2 -12.31 -11.04 0.67
CA VAL A 2 -11.33 -11.86 1.40
C VAL A 2 -11.90 -13.27 1.61
N HIS A 3 -13.15 -13.35 2.05
CA HIS A 3 -13.92 -14.58 2.17
C HIS A 3 -15.40 -14.26 1.95
N ASP A 4 -15.99 -14.86 0.93
CA ASP A 4 -17.42 -14.77 0.63
C ASP A 4 -18.07 -16.13 0.91
N PRO A 5 -19.02 -16.23 1.86
CA PRO A 5 -19.56 -17.51 2.31
C PRO A 5 -20.44 -18.17 1.24
N GLU A 6 -20.59 -19.49 1.35
CA GLU A 6 -21.49 -20.28 0.49
C GLU A 6 -22.94 -19.76 0.50
N SER A 7 -23.40 -19.17 1.61
CA SER A 7 -24.74 -18.56 1.69
C SER A 7 -24.96 -17.45 0.67
N ASP A 8 -23.89 -16.77 0.28
CA ASP A 8 -23.95 -15.56 -0.54
C ASP A 8 -23.68 -15.90 -2.02
N THR A 9 -22.88 -16.94 -2.26
CA THR A 9 -22.41 -17.33 -3.60
C THR A 9 -23.09 -18.58 -4.16
N GLY A 10 -23.66 -19.43 -3.30
CA GLY A 10 -24.17 -20.76 -3.68
C GLY A 10 -23.06 -21.76 -4.06
N ILE A 11 -21.79 -21.38 -3.93
CA ILE A 11 -20.64 -22.22 -4.27
C ILE A 11 -20.21 -22.99 -3.01
N PRO A 12 -20.15 -24.34 -3.05
CA PRO A 12 -19.75 -25.14 -1.90
C PRO A 12 -18.40 -24.69 -1.32
N GLY A 13 -18.38 -24.39 -0.02
CA GLY A 13 -17.18 -23.91 0.67
C GLY A 13 -16.83 -22.44 0.43
N GLY A 14 -17.65 -21.68 -0.31
CA GLY A 14 -17.45 -20.24 -0.55
C GLY A 14 -16.33 -19.88 -1.53
N THR A 15 -16.15 -18.57 -1.73
CA THR A 15 -15.13 -17.94 -2.59
C THR A 15 -14.28 -16.95 -1.78
N GLY A 16 -13.29 -16.31 -2.41
CA GLY A 16 -12.41 -15.30 -1.83
C GLY A 16 -10.96 -15.76 -1.67
N PHE A 17 -10.05 -14.81 -1.47
CA PHE A 17 -8.60 -15.03 -1.42
C PHE A 17 -8.15 -16.11 -0.44
N ILE A 18 -8.86 -16.24 0.70
CA ILE A 18 -8.57 -17.28 1.71
C ILE A 18 -8.69 -18.69 1.14
N ARG A 19 -9.57 -18.94 0.14
CA ARG A 19 -9.77 -20.28 -0.42
C ARG A 19 -8.51 -20.86 -1.05
N THR A 20 -7.67 -20.02 -1.64
CA THR A 20 -6.39 -20.42 -2.22
C THR A 20 -5.42 -20.85 -1.12
N LEU A 21 -5.30 -20.04 -0.04
CA LEU A 21 -4.45 -20.36 1.11
C LEU A 21 -4.87 -21.67 1.78
N ASP A 22 -6.18 -21.83 2.02
CA ASP A 22 -6.73 -23.02 2.66
C ASP A 22 -6.49 -24.27 1.85
N THR A 23 -6.62 -24.19 0.52
CA THR A 23 -6.33 -25.32 -0.38
C THR A 23 -4.91 -25.84 -0.17
N HIS A 24 -3.92 -24.95 -0.15
CA HIS A 24 -2.53 -25.32 0.02
C HIS A 24 -2.20 -25.79 1.44
N ARG A 25 -2.83 -25.21 2.47
CA ARG A 25 -2.70 -25.69 3.86
C ARG A 25 -3.29 -27.09 4.06
N ILE A 26 -4.47 -27.36 3.49
CA ILE A 26 -5.15 -28.66 3.60
C ILE A 26 -4.27 -29.79 3.09
N PHE A 27 -3.55 -29.55 1.99
CA PHE A 27 -2.67 -30.55 1.38
C PHE A 27 -1.22 -30.45 1.83
N GLY A 28 -0.85 -29.39 2.58
CA GLY A 28 0.51 -29.18 3.07
C GLY A 28 1.52 -28.99 1.94
N VAL A 29 1.15 -28.26 0.88
CA VAL A 29 1.94 -28.10 -0.34
C VAL A 29 2.22 -26.64 -0.67
N PRO A 30 3.37 -26.32 -1.28
CA PRO A 30 3.76 -24.92 -1.45
C PRO A 30 2.88 -24.07 -2.37
N LEU A 31 2.87 -22.75 -2.14
CA LEU A 31 2.22 -21.74 -2.98
C LEU A 31 3.09 -20.49 -3.06
N ASN A 32 3.15 -19.88 -4.25
CA ASN A 32 3.76 -18.57 -4.46
C ASN A 32 2.64 -17.51 -4.52
N ILE A 33 2.83 -16.38 -3.84
CA ILE A 33 1.84 -15.30 -3.78
C ILE A 33 2.53 -13.99 -4.08
N HIS A 34 2.01 -13.26 -5.06
CA HIS A 34 2.31 -11.85 -5.25
C HIS A 34 1.09 -11.04 -4.80
N ALA A 35 1.32 -9.92 -4.13
CA ALA A 35 0.29 -8.93 -3.81
C ALA A 35 0.92 -7.54 -3.98
N SER A 36 0.26 -6.68 -4.76
CA SER A 36 0.76 -5.32 -5.02
C SER A 36 0.86 -4.51 -3.72
N GLY A 37 1.78 -3.55 -3.69
CA GLY A 37 1.97 -2.70 -2.52
C GLY A 37 0.71 -1.87 -2.18
N THR A 38 -0.02 -1.38 -3.18
CA THR A 38 -1.30 -0.69 -2.96
C THR A 38 -2.37 -1.63 -2.40
N LEU A 39 -2.44 -2.90 -2.85
CA LEU A 39 -3.34 -3.90 -2.26
C LEU A 39 -2.97 -4.20 -0.81
N LEU A 40 -1.69 -4.40 -0.51
CA LEU A 40 -1.21 -4.63 0.86
C LEU A 40 -1.59 -3.48 1.80
N SER A 41 -1.39 -2.23 1.36
CA SER A 41 -1.81 -1.04 2.10
C SER A 41 -3.34 -0.98 2.25
N GLY A 42 -4.09 -1.21 1.17
CA GLY A 42 -5.55 -1.22 1.18
C GLY A 42 -6.14 -2.27 2.13
N LEU A 43 -5.59 -3.49 2.14
CA LEU A 43 -5.98 -4.54 3.09
C LEU A 43 -5.73 -4.13 4.54
N ALA A 44 -4.62 -3.43 4.83
CA ALA A 44 -4.37 -2.92 6.18
C ALA A 44 -5.43 -1.91 6.63
N TRP A 45 -6.04 -1.19 5.68
CA TRP A 45 -7.09 -0.17 5.90
C TRP A 45 -8.53 -0.68 5.83
N ALA A 46 -8.74 -1.98 5.62
CA ALA A 46 -10.07 -2.57 5.48
C ALA A 46 -10.49 -3.50 6.64
N PRO A 47 -10.46 -3.09 7.93
CA PRO A 47 -10.94 -3.91 9.05
C PRO A 47 -12.47 -4.06 9.04
N SER A 48 -12.97 -5.11 9.71
CA SER A 48 -14.40 -5.28 9.93
C SER A 48 -14.98 -4.14 10.78
N PRO A 49 -16.14 -3.55 10.40
CA PRO A 49 -16.82 -2.51 11.16
C PRO A 49 -17.13 -2.90 12.62
N SER A 50 -17.30 -4.19 12.88
CA SER A 50 -17.62 -4.71 14.20
C SER A 50 -16.44 -4.65 15.18
N GLY A 51 -15.23 -4.39 14.69
CA GLY A 51 -13.98 -4.43 15.46
C GLY A 51 -13.59 -5.83 15.95
N ALA A 52 -14.37 -6.86 15.62
CA ALA A 52 -14.01 -8.26 15.85
C ALA A 52 -13.09 -8.74 14.71
N SER A 53 -12.16 -9.64 15.02
CA SER A 53 -11.41 -10.38 14.00
C SER A 53 -12.41 -11.11 13.11
N ASP A 54 -12.51 -10.68 11.86
CA ASP A 54 -13.45 -11.18 10.88
C ASP A 54 -12.64 -11.82 9.75
N PRO A 55 -12.84 -13.12 9.43
CA PRO A 55 -12.11 -13.77 8.35
C PRO A 55 -12.38 -13.12 6.98
N SER A 56 -13.37 -12.23 6.85
CA SER A 56 -13.64 -11.47 5.63
C SER A 56 -12.96 -10.10 5.57
N ASP A 57 -12.19 -9.69 6.59
CA ASP A 57 -11.52 -8.39 6.62
C ASP A 57 -10.05 -8.43 6.16
N GLY A 58 -9.55 -7.26 5.74
CA GLY A 58 -8.21 -7.14 5.17
C GLY A 58 -7.08 -7.43 6.16
N PRO A 59 -7.11 -6.90 7.40
CA PRO A 59 -6.09 -7.22 8.40
C PRO A 59 -6.02 -8.70 8.78
N SER A 60 -7.16 -9.41 8.78
CA SER A 60 -7.18 -10.86 8.99
C SER A 60 -6.53 -11.59 7.81
N LEU A 61 -6.79 -11.18 6.56
CA LEU A 61 -6.07 -11.75 5.41
C LEU A 61 -4.56 -11.54 5.51
N LEU A 62 -4.11 -10.34 5.87
CA LEU A 62 -2.68 -10.06 6.07
C LEU A 62 -2.08 -10.94 7.15
N ALA A 63 -2.79 -11.17 8.26
CA ALA A 63 -2.36 -12.10 9.30
C ALA A 63 -2.29 -13.55 8.80
N GLU A 64 -3.25 -13.98 7.99
CA GLU A 64 -3.28 -15.31 7.36
C GLU A 64 -2.11 -15.51 6.38
N ILE A 65 -1.76 -14.48 5.60
CA ILE A 65 -0.57 -14.47 4.74
C ILE A 65 0.70 -14.53 5.61
N ALA A 66 0.79 -13.72 6.66
CA ALA A 66 1.93 -13.68 7.58
C ALA A 66 2.11 -14.98 8.37
N LEU A 67 1.08 -15.82 8.51
CA LEU A 67 1.15 -17.16 9.09
C LEU A 67 1.46 -18.25 8.05
N PHE A 68 1.29 -17.93 6.77
CA PHE A 68 1.47 -18.85 5.66
C PHE A 68 2.84 -18.72 4.97
N ALA A 69 3.44 -17.53 4.97
CA ALA A 69 4.77 -17.29 4.42
C ALA A 69 5.80 -16.99 5.52
N ASP A 70 7.04 -17.45 5.34
CA ASP A 70 8.22 -17.10 6.15
C ASP A 70 9.49 -17.01 5.29
N ALA A 71 10.57 -16.52 5.90
CA ALA A 71 11.82 -16.23 5.21
C ALA A 71 12.60 -17.48 4.79
N ASP A 72 12.48 -18.56 5.57
CA ASP A 72 13.27 -19.78 5.36
C ASP A 72 12.49 -20.93 4.73
N GLN A 73 11.17 -20.79 4.55
CA GLN A 73 10.28 -21.71 3.83
C GLN A 73 10.34 -23.16 4.33
N ASN A 74 10.85 -23.34 5.55
CA ASN A 74 11.05 -24.66 6.17
C ASN A 74 9.85 -25.09 7.01
N ASP A 75 9.16 -24.13 7.63
CA ASP A 75 8.06 -24.38 8.55
C ASP A 75 6.69 -24.09 7.91
N ARG A 76 6.65 -23.29 6.83
CA ARG A 76 5.42 -22.87 6.17
C ARG A 76 5.47 -23.07 4.66
N PRO A 77 4.35 -23.45 4.03
CA PRO A 77 4.32 -23.74 2.59
C PRO A 77 4.27 -22.50 1.68
N GLY A 78 4.20 -21.27 2.20
CA GLY A 78 4.06 -20.07 1.39
C GLY A 78 5.39 -19.36 1.08
N ALA A 79 5.52 -18.87 -0.15
CA ALA A 79 6.52 -17.88 -0.52
C ALA A 79 5.84 -16.61 -1.05
N LEU A 80 6.29 -15.45 -0.57
CA LEU A 80 5.89 -14.17 -1.15
C LEU A 80 6.83 -13.81 -2.30
N ILE A 81 6.26 -13.19 -3.34
CA ILE A 81 6.95 -12.63 -4.48
C ILE A 81 6.88 -11.11 -4.37
N GLY A 82 8.03 -10.44 -4.48
CA GLY A 82 8.12 -8.98 -4.46
C GLY A 82 7.61 -8.34 -5.75
N GLY A 83 7.78 -7.04 -5.88
CA GLY A 83 7.29 -6.28 -7.04
C GLY A 83 7.47 -4.78 -6.84
N VAL A 84 6.90 -4.00 -7.74
CA VAL A 84 6.77 -2.55 -7.58
C VAL A 84 5.61 -2.20 -6.64
N PHE A 85 5.57 -0.99 -6.10
CA PHE A 85 4.53 -0.59 -5.14
C PHE A 85 3.14 -0.51 -5.78
N ALA A 86 3.07 0.00 -7.00
CA ALA A 86 1.83 0.41 -7.66
C ALA A 86 1.65 -0.20 -9.05
N GLU A 87 2.21 -1.39 -9.30
CA GLU A 87 2.04 -2.15 -10.56
C GLU A 87 2.27 -1.38 -11.87
N HIS A 88 3.10 -0.32 -11.83
CA HIS A 88 3.37 0.50 -13.01
C HIS A 88 4.24 -0.25 -14.03
N ILE A 89 4.04 0.01 -15.33
CA ILE A 89 4.76 -0.68 -16.40
C ILE A 89 6.21 -0.21 -16.50
N MET A 90 7.10 -0.98 -15.86
CA MET A 90 8.50 -0.61 -15.57
C MET A 90 9.31 -0.04 -16.74
N PRO A 91 9.21 -0.54 -17.99
CA PRO A 91 9.96 0.01 -19.11
C PRO A 91 9.74 1.51 -19.40
N TYR A 92 8.67 2.11 -18.88
CA TYR A 92 8.29 3.51 -19.11
C TYR A 92 8.65 4.46 -17.96
N PHE A 93 9.17 3.94 -16.85
CA PHE A 93 9.51 4.72 -15.65
C PHE A 93 10.96 4.53 -15.16
N GLU A 94 11.74 3.63 -15.76
CA GLU A 94 13.22 3.60 -15.66
C GLU A 94 13.88 3.58 -14.26
N GLY A 95 15.19 3.33 -14.25
CA GLY A 95 15.95 2.88 -13.08
C GLY A 95 15.63 3.58 -11.74
N PRO A 96 15.76 4.92 -11.61
CA PRO A 96 15.51 5.59 -10.33
C PRO A 96 14.04 5.56 -9.87
N ALA A 97 13.06 5.68 -10.77
CA ALA A 97 11.66 5.66 -10.36
C ALA A 97 11.18 4.24 -10.06
N ASN A 98 11.65 3.26 -10.84
CA ASN A 98 11.49 1.84 -10.53
C ASN A 98 12.12 1.53 -9.15
N ALA A 99 13.34 1.99 -8.88
CA ALA A 99 14.04 1.80 -7.61
C ALA A 99 13.26 2.36 -6.41
N ALA A 100 12.67 3.55 -6.56
CA ALA A 100 11.86 4.15 -5.52
C ALA A 100 10.57 3.35 -5.26
N SER A 101 9.90 2.91 -6.32
CA SER A 101 8.71 2.05 -6.21
C SER A 101 9.02 0.71 -5.53
N PHE A 102 10.17 0.08 -5.84
CA PHE A 102 10.64 -1.11 -5.10
C PHE A 102 10.83 -0.81 -3.62
N ALA A 103 11.50 0.30 -3.29
CA ALA A 103 11.78 0.64 -1.90
C ALA A 103 10.49 0.80 -1.07
N VAL A 104 9.41 1.32 -1.66
CA VAL A 104 8.10 1.43 -1.02
C VAL A 104 7.48 0.03 -0.83
N ALA A 105 7.46 -0.82 -1.87
CA ALA A 105 6.96 -2.19 -1.78
C ALA A 105 7.73 -3.04 -0.76
N ASP A 106 9.06 -2.92 -0.74
CA ASP A 106 9.93 -3.63 0.19
C ASP A 106 9.71 -3.15 1.63
N SER A 107 9.45 -1.85 1.82
CA SER A 107 9.09 -1.30 3.14
C SER A 107 7.78 -1.87 3.65
N LEU A 108 6.80 -2.12 2.77
CA LEU A 108 5.55 -2.80 3.11
C LEU A 108 5.78 -4.26 3.49
N HIS A 109 6.53 -5.02 2.68
CA HIS A 109 6.86 -6.41 3.00
C HIS A 109 7.60 -6.54 4.34
N ALA A 110 8.56 -5.66 4.60
CA ALA A 110 9.29 -5.62 5.85
C ALA A 110 8.38 -5.25 7.03
N ALA A 111 7.46 -4.29 6.86
CA ALA A 111 6.56 -3.84 7.91
C ALA A 111 5.48 -4.87 8.27
N LEU A 112 4.93 -5.56 7.26
CA LEU A 112 3.80 -6.48 7.40
C LEU A 112 4.23 -7.93 7.67
N PHE A 113 5.31 -8.38 7.03
CA PHE A 113 5.74 -9.78 7.04
C PHE A 113 7.14 -9.99 7.63
N GLY A 114 7.92 -8.92 7.82
CA GLY A 114 9.31 -9.03 8.28
C GLY A 114 10.25 -9.63 7.23
N LEU A 115 9.86 -9.57 5.96
CA LEU A 115 10.62 -10.11 4.83
C LEU A 115 11.31 -8.98 4.06
N VAL A 116 12.50 -9.26 3.53
CA VAL A 116 13.26 -8.36 2.65
C VAL A 116 13.44 -9.00 1.26
N PRO A 117 13.85 -8.26 0.22
CA PRO A 117 14.04 -8.82 -1.13
C PRO A 117 14.88 -10.09 -1.19
N ALA A 118 15.89 -10.22 -0.32
CA ALA A 118 16.74 -11.41 -0.23
C ALA A 118 15.99 -12.68 0.25
N ASP A 119 14.88 -12.52 0.99
CA ASP A 119 14.01 -13.62 1.42
C ASP A 119 13.00 -13.96 0.30
N LEU A 120 12.49 -12.94 -0.41
CA LEU A 120 11.53 -13.10 -1.50
C LEU A 120 12.16 -13.73 -2.75
N LYS A 121 13.36 -13.24 -3.13
CA LYS A 121 14.23 -13.66 -4.25
C LYS A 121 13.65 -13.49 -5.66
N VAL A 122 12.34 -13.62 -5.79
CA VAL A 122 11.60 -13.57 -7.03
C VAL A 122 10.76 -12.30 -7.03
N MET A 123 10.79 -11.60 -8.16
CA MET A 123 10.05 -10.39 -8.39
C MET A 123 8.95 -10.62 -9.42
N HIS A 124 7.77 -10.07 -9.18
CA HIS A 124 6.73 -9.88 -10.18
C HIS A 124 7.10 -8.70 -11.08
N VAL A 125 7.08 -8.92 -12.39
CA VAL A 125 7.18 -7.85 -13.39
C VAL A 125 5.75 -7.57 -13.85
N PRO A 126 5.22 -6.35 -13.63
CA PRO A 126 3.85 -5.99 -14.00
C PRO A 126 3.57 -6.31 -15.47
N GLU A 127 2.51 -7.08 -15.69
CA GLU A 127 2.10 -7.66 -16.97
C GLU A 127 3.16 -8.41 -17.76
N ARG A 128 4.26 -8.77 -17.09
CA ARG A 128 5.44 -9.35 -17.72
C ARG A 128 5.99 -8.44 -18.83
N VAL A 129 5.65 -7.14 -18.84
CA VAL A 129 6.12 -6.18 -19.84
C VAL A 129 7.60 -5.89 -19.59
N ILE A 130 8.47 -6.54 -20.38
CA ILE A 130 9.92 -6.48 -20.18
C ILE A 130 10.65 -6.52 -21.52
N ARG A 131 11.88 -5.97 -21.54
CA ARG A 131 12.72 -5.86 -22.73
C ARG A 131 14.19 -5.79 -22.38
N SER A 132 15.05 -5.97 -23.39
CA SER A 132 16.47 -5.58 -23.33
C SER A 132 16.94 -4.75 -24.53
N LEU A 133 16.08 -4.62 -25.55
CA LEU A 133 16.29 -3.76 -26.70
C LEU A 133 15.98 -2.30 -26.31
N PRO A 134 16.92 -1.36 -26.56
CA PRO A 134 16.63 0.06 -26.47
C PRO A 134 15.49 0.41 -27.44
N THR A 135 14.52 1.23 -27.05
CA THR A 135 13.32 1.53 -27.86
C THR A 135 13.69 2.20 -29.17
N GLY A 136 14.83 2.90 -29.21
CA GLY A 136 15.11 3.90 -30.24
C GLY A 136 14.19 5.13 -30.14
N LEU A 137 13.24 5.14 -29.20
CA LEU A 137 12.42 6.27 -28.80
C LEU A 137 13.19 6.99 -27.72
N TRP A 138 14.03 7.93 -28.14
CA TRP A 138 14.71 8.79 -27.19
C TRP A 138 13.64 9.58 -26.42
N PRO A 139 13.57 9.48 -25.09
CA PRO A 139 14.69 9.06 -24.25
C PRO A 139 14.50 7.77 -23.43
N LEU A 140 13.38 7.03 -23.57
CA LEU A 140 13.16 5.82 -22.78
C LEU A 140 14.07 4.64 -23.18
N ASP A 141 15.21 4.44 -22.51
CA ASP A 141 16.15 3.32 -22.72
C ASP A 141 16.14 2.26 -21.60
N GLY A 142 15.19 2.35 -20.68
CA GLY A 142 15.01 1.50 -19.48
C GLY A 142 15.44 0.04 -19.64
N LEU A 143 16.52 -0.32 -18.94
CA LEU A 143 17.06 -1.68 -18.82
C LEU A 143 16.37 -2.41 -17.66
N THR A 144 15.10 -2.80 -17.83
CA THR A 144 14.30 -3.43 -16.75
C THR A 144 14.93 -4.70 -16.17
N PHE A 145 15.67 -5.48 -16.98
CA PHE A 145 16.47 -6.60 -16.46
C PHE A 145 17.56 -6.18 -15.46
N ALA A 146 18.10 -4.97 -15.57
CA ALA A 146 19.10 -4.44 -14.64
C ALA A 146 18.47 -3.93 -13.34
N ASP A 147 17.20 -3.50 -13.39
CA ASP A 147 16.46 -3.02 -12.22
C ASP A 147 16.18 -4.16 -11.21
N ILE A 148 15.87 -5.37 -11.70
CA ILE A 148 15.58 -6.55 -10.86
C ILE A 148 16.73 -6.86 -9.87
N PRO A 149 17.98 -7.09 -10.32
CA PRO A 149 19.10 -7.34 -9.40
C PRO A 149 19.52 -6.09 -8.62
N ALA A 150 19.30 -4.88 -9.15
CA ALA A 150 19.56 -3.64 -8.42
C ALA A 150 18.63 -3.49 -7.21
N ALA A 151 17.39 -3.98 -7.31
CA ALA A 151 16.41 -4.06 -6.23
C ALA A 151 16.63 -5.25 -5.28
N GLY A 152 17.64 -6.09 -5.53
CA GLY A 152 18.00 -7.21 -4.65
C GLY A 152 17.29 -8.53 -4.96
N TYR A 153 16.57 -8.62 -6.07
CA TYR A 153 15.94 -9.86 -6.53
C TYR A 153 16.87 -10.65 -7.46
N ALA A 154 16.83 -11.98 -7.38
CA ALA A 154 17.67 -12.87 -8.18
C ALA A 154 16.93 -13.43 -9.41
N ALA A 155 15.61 -13.45 -9.37
CA ALA A 155 14.77 -14.08 -10.36
C ALA A 155 13.49 -13.30 -10.65
N THR A 156 12.87 -13.61 -11.78
CA THR A 156 11.53 -13.22 -12.17
C THR A 156 10.84 -14.41 -12.86
N TYR A 157 9.59 -14.24 -13.26
CA TYR A 157 8.89 -15.15 -14.14
C TYR A 157 8.29 -14.41 -15.33
N LEU A 158 8.26 -15.09 -16.48
CA LEU A 158 7.79 -14.57 -17.76
C LEU A 158 6.93 -15.63 -18.47
N ASP A 159 6.21 -15.25 -19.51
CA ASP A 159 5.38 -16.18 -20.29
C ASP A 159 6.22 -16.97 -21.31
N ALA A 160 6.11 -18.30 -21.32
CA ALA A 160 6.87 -19.13 -22.25
C ALA A 160 6.53 -18.84 -23.72
N ALA A 161 5.23 -18.70 -24.03
CA ALA A 161 4.75 -18.47 -25.39
C ALA A 161 5.19 -17.08 -25.90
N ALA A 162 4.94 -16.03 -25.11
CA ALA A 162 5.25 -14.67 -25.54
C ALA A 162 6.74 -14.31 -25.47
N HIS A 163 7.47 -14.74 -24.43
CA HIS A 163 8.85 -14.30 -24.21
C HIS A 163 9.85 -15.32 -24.73
N LEU A 164 9.76 -16.56 -24.26
CA LEU A 164 10.79 -17.56 -24.54
C LEU A 164 10.75 -18.02 -26.01
N HIS A 165 9.57 -18.36 -26.52
CA HIS A 165 9.41 -18.81 -27.90
C HIS A 165 9.70 -17.69 -28.88
N HIS A 166 9.18 -16.49 -28.67
CA HIS A 166 9.49 -15.33 -29.52
C HIS A 166 10.98 -15.02 -29.58
N TRP A 167 11.65 -14.88 -28.42
CA TRP A 167 13.03 -14.39 -28.38
C TRP A 167 14.11 -15.40 -28.73
N PHE A 168 13.89 -16.68 -28.44
CA PHE A 168 14.95 -17.69 -28.49
C PHE A 168 14.58 -18.91 -29.32
N HIS A 169 13.29 -19.21 -29.48
CA HIS A 169 12.82 -20.42 -30.13
C HIS A 169 11.70 -20.14 -31.14
N PRO A 170 11.88 -19.18 -32.09
CA PRO A 170 10.82 -18.79 -33.00
C PRO A 170 10.38 -20.00 -33.85
N GLY A 171 9.10 -20.35 -33.76
CA GLY A 171 8.50 -21.50 -34.44
C GLY A 171 8.53 -22.83 -33.67
N GLU A 172 9.05 -22.86 -32.44
CA GLU A 172 8.69 -23.94 -31.50
C GLU A 172 7.26 -23.71 -31.03
N THR A 173 6.39 -24.72 -31.10
CA THR A 173 5.06 -24.69 -30.49
C THR A 173 5.11 -25.37 -29.12
N GLU A 174 4.03 -25.26 -28.34
CA GLU A 174 3.89 -25.99 -27.06
C GLU A 174 3.82 -27.52 -27.21
N TRP A 175 3.72 -28.01 -28.45
CA TRP A 175 3.57 -29.42 -28.78
C TRP A 175 4.36 -29.81 -30.04
N PRO A 176 5.28 -30.79 -29.96
CA PRO A 176 5.68 -31.58 -28.78
C PRO A 176 6.48 -30.77 -27.73
N ASP A 177 6.67 -31.34 -26.53
CA ASP A 177 7.44 -30.71 -25.45
C ASP A 177 8.76 -30.10 -25.97
N PRO A 178 9.09 -28.87 -25.56
CA PRO A 178 10.17 -28.09 -26.15
C PRO A 178 11.57 -28.61 -25.78
N SER A 179 12.55 -28.17 -26.57
CA SER A 179 13.93 -28.66 -26.48
C SER A 179 14.64 -28.25 -25.18
N TYR A 180 14.23 -27.14 -24.58
CA TYR A 180 14.81 -26.56 -23.37
C TYR A 180 14.35 -27.23 -22.06
N ARG A 181 13.44 -28.22 -22.12
CA ARG A 181 13.03 -29.05 -20.97
C ARG A 181 12.54 -28.26 -19.74
N HIS A 182 11.84 -27.15 -19.94
CA HIS A 182 11.22 -26.32 -18.90
C HIS A 182 12.13 -26.01 -17.69
N LYS A 183 13.23 -25.30 -17.96
CA LYS A 183 14.25 -24.88 -16.99
C LYS A 183 14.26 -23.35 -16.84
N ALA A 184 14.99 -22.83 -15.86
CA ALA A 184 15.20 -21.39 -15.77
C ALA A 184 16.10 -20.90 -16.91
N HIS A 185 15.76 -19.77 -17.51
CA HIS A 185 16.62 -19.11 -18.49
C HIS A 185 17.32 -17.94 -17.83
N ARG A 186 18.66 -17.95 -17.81
CA ARG A 186 19.43 -16.79 -17.31
C ARG A 186 19.58 -15.77 -18.43
N ILE A 187 18.86 -14.67 -18.33
CA ILE A 187 18.85 -13.56 -19.28
C ILE A 187 19.39 -12.33 -18.56
N ASN A 188 20.47 -11.72 -19.06
CA ASN A 188 21.07 -10.52 -18.46
C ASN A 188 21.39 -10.64 -16.96
N GLY A 189 21.74 -11.86 -16.52
CA GLY A 189 22.08 -12.16 -15.12
C GLY A 189 20.88 -12.55 -14.24
N VAL A 190 19.64 -12.36 -14.71
CA VAL A 190 18.40 -12.69 -13.99
C VAL A 190 17.92 -14.08 -14.37
N LEU A 191 17.51 -14.89 -13.38
CA LEU A 191 16.85 -16.17 -13.63
C LEU A 191 15.38 -15.94 -14.00
N CYS A 192 14.96 -16.36 -15.18
CA CYS A 192 13.58 -16.23 -15.66
C CYS A 192 12.90 -17.60 -15.66
N TRP A 193 11.92 -17.77 -14.79
CA TRP A 193 11.03 -18.94 -14.77
C TRP A 193 9.88 -18.75 -15.76
N MET A 194 9.48 -19.77 -16.48
CA MET A 194 8.55 -19.60 -17.61
C MET A 194 7.19 -20.18 -17.28
N ILE A 195 6.14 -19.35 -17.27
CA ILE A 195 4.74 -19.78 -17.17
C ILE A 195 4.46 -20.69 -18.37
N ASN A 196 4.02 -21.91 -18.10
CA ASN A 196 3.77 -22.90 -19.13
C ASN A 196 2.29 -22.83 -19.55
N HIS A 197 2.05 -22.09 -20.62
CA HIS A 197 0.69 -21.73 -21.07
C HIS A 197 -0.21 -22.96 -21.33
N ARG A 198 0.31 -24.08 -21.85
CA ARG A 198 -0.43 -25.36 -21.93
C ARG A 198 -0.98 -25.84 -20.58
N GLU A 199 -0.15 -25.89 -19.54
CA GLU A 199 -0.57 -26.35 -18.22
C GLU A 199 -1.37 -25.30 -17.47
N ASP A 200 -1.05 -24.03 -17.66
CA ASP A 200 -1.74 -22.91 -17.04
C ASP A 200 -3.18 -22.76 -17.54
N SER A 201 -3.41 -22.83 -18.85
CA SER A 201 -4.74 -22.70 -19.47
C SER A 201 -5.76 -23.76 -19.02
N THR A 202 -5.30 -24.87 -18.43
CA THR A 202 -6.14 -26.00 -18.04
C THR A 202 -6.17 -26.25 -16.52
N LYS A 203 -5.63 -25.34 -15.71
CA LYS A 203 -5.55 -25.45 -14.25
C LYS A 203 -6.90 -25.65 -13.54
N PHE A 204 -7.98 -25.12 -14.12
CA PHE A 204 -9.36 -25.29 -13.62
C PHE A 204 -10.14 -26.45 -14.29
N TRP A 205 -9.56 -27.10 -15.30
CA TRP A 205 -10.24 -28.15 -16.06
C TRP A 205 -10.07 -29.51 -15.38
N VAL A 206 -11.01 -29.83 -14.49
CA VAL A 206 -10.98 -31.08 -13.71
C VAL A 206 -11.69 -32.20 -14.48
N GLN A 207 -11.04 -33.36 -14.59
CA GLN A 207 -11.61 -34.57 -15.17
C GLN A 207 -11.47 -35.72 -14.17
N ASP A 208 -12.48 -36.60 -14.08
CA ASP A 208 -12.53 -37.74 -13.13
C ASP A 208 -12.22 -37.42 -11.65
N GLY A 209 -12.37 -36.15 -11.27
CA GLY A 209 -12.10 -35.64 -9.92
C GLY A 209 -10.65 -35.20 -9.67
N GLY A 210 -9.82 -35.10 -10.71
CA GLY A 210 -8.47 -34.54 -10.62
C GLY A 210 -8.08 -33.72 -11.84
N LEU A 211 -6.79 -33.40 -11.94
CA LEU A 211 -6.18 -32.58 -13.01
C LEU A 211 -6.59 -33.01 -14.43
N HIS A 212 -6.64 -32.12 -15.41
CA HIS A 212 -6.97 -32.46 -16.80
C HIS A 212 -6.06 -33.58 -17.37
N LEU A 213 -6.60 -34.50 -18.17
CA LEU A 213 -5.84 -35.66 -18.67
C LEU A 213 -4.60 -35.26 -19.49
N ASP A 214 -4.70 -34.18 -20.28
CA ASP A 214 -3.58 -33.72 -21.12
C ASP A 214 -2.42 -33.17 -20.28
N VAL A 215 -2.71 -32.54 -19.14
CA VAL A 215 -1.68 -32.08 -18.20
C VAL A 215 -1.06 -33.27 -17.49
N ARG A 216 -1.86 -34.25 -17.04
CA ARG A 216 -1.31 -35.49 -16.45
C ARG A 216 -0.34 -36.17 -17.41
N ARG A 217 -0.70 -36.25 -18.70
CA ARG A 217 0.15 -36.81 -19.73
C ARG A 217 1.46 -36.03 -19.85
N SER A 218 1.37 -34.70 -19.90
CA SER A 218 2.53 -33.80 -19.91
C SER A 218 3.48 -34.07 -18.73
N LEU A 219 2.94 -34.08 -17.52
CA LEU A 219 3.71 -34.29 -16.30
C LEU A 219 4.36 -35.68 -16.23
N ILE A 220 3.69 -36.73 -16.71
CA ILE A 220 4.26 -38.08 -16.79
C ILE A 220 5.39 -38.13 -17.82
N ASP A 221 5.21 -37.54 -18.99
CA ASP A 221 6.24 -37.50 -20.03
C ASP A 221 7.49 -36.73 -19.52
N LYS A 222 7.28 -35.64 -18.78
CA LYS A 222 8.36 -34.89 -18.11
C LYS A 222 9.06 -35.70 -17.03
N ALA A 223 8.31 -36.35 -16.14
CA ALA A 223 8.85 -37.16 -15.05
C ALA A 223 9.63 -38.40 -15.55
N THR A 224 9.29 -38.91 -16.74
CA THR A 224 9.94 -40.10 -17.32
C THR A 224 11.08 -39.76 -18.29
N SER A 225 11.34 -38.49 -18.59
CA SER A 225 12.37 -38.07 -19.54
C SER A 225 13.81 -38.33 -19.02
N GLY A 226 13.99 -38.42 -17.70
CA GLY A 226 15.29 -38.52 -17.04
C GLY A 226 16.04 -37.19 -16.92
N ASP A 227 15.46 -36.09 -17.39
CA ASP A 227 15.94 -34.72 -17.20
C ASP A 227 14.96 -33.98 -16.27
N PRO A 228 15.39 -33.42 -15.12
CA PRO A 228 14.48 -32.68 -14.24
C PRO A 228 13.97 -31.40 -14.91
N GLN A 229 12.69 -31.10 -14.70
CA GLN A 229 11.96 -30.00 -15.33
C GLN A 229 11.04 -29.35 -14.31
N LEU A 230 10.79 -28.06 -14.44
CA LEU A 230 9.81 -27.32 -13.63
C LEU A 230 8.61 -26.97 -14.51
N VAL A 231 7.40 -27.14 -13.98
CA VAL A 231 6.18 -26.60 -14.60
C VAL A 231 5.66 -25.47 -13.74
N LEU A 232 5.56 -24.27 -14.30
CA LEU A 232 5.02 -23.10 -13.64
C LEU A 232 3.61 -22.82 -14.15
N VAL A 233 2.66 -22.79 -13.22
CA VAL A 233 1.27 -22.34 -13.41
C VAL A 233 1.12 -21.10 -12.54
N PHE A 234 0.66 -19.99 -13.13
CA PHE A 234 0.59 -18.70 -12.45
C PHE A 234 -0.50 -17.85 -13.11
N ASP A 235 -1.38 -17.29 -12.30
CA ASP A 235 -2.55 -16.53 -12.75
C ASP A 235 -2.97 -15.53 -11.66
N ASP A 236 -3.87 -14.63 -12.00
CA ASP A 236 -4.45 -13.64 -11.09
C ASP A 236 -5.10 -14.34 -9.89
N TRP A 237 -4.84 -13.82 -8.68
CA TRP A 237 -5.34 -14.44 -7.46
C TRP A 237 -6.88 -14.45 -7.44
N GLU A 238 -7.51 -13.45 -8.05
CA GLU A 238 -8.95 -13.31 -8.26
C GLU A 238 -9.55 -14.52 -8.99
N ALA A 239 -8.86 -15.04 -10.01
CA ALA A 239 -9.30 -16.22 -10.76
C ALA A 239 -9.34 -17.47 -9.88
N LEU A 240 -8.35 -17.65 -9.00
CA LEU A 240 -8.30 -18.76 -8.03
C LEU A 240 -9.26 -18.54 -6.86
N ALA A 241 -9.50 -17.29 -6.48
CA ALA A 241 -10.44 -16.88 -5.45
C ALA A 241 -11.91 -17.07 -5.89
N GLY A 242 -12.16 -17.28 -7.19
CA GLY A 242 -13.48 -17.58 -7.72
C GLY A 242 -14.28 -16.37 -8.16
N LYS A 243 -13.59 -15.30 -8.60
CA LYS A 243 -14.17 -14.14 -9.25
C LYS A 243 -13.35 -13.79 -10.48
N SER A 244 -13.65 -14.46 -11.59
CA SER A 244 -13.12 -14.07 -12.89
C SER A 244 -14.12 -13.14 -13.59
N PHE A 245 -13.64 -12.34 -14.54
CA PHE A 245 -14.51 -11.60 -15.44
C PHE A 245 -15.47 -12.56 -16.16
N GLY A 246 -16.76 -12.26 -16.10
CA GLY A 246 -17.78 -13.00 -16.83
C GLY A 246 -17.59 -12.76 -18.31
N ALA A 247 -17.42 -13.83 -19.10
CA ALA A 247 -17.15 -13.79 -20.54
C ALA A 247 -18.21 -13.07 -21.39
N VAL A 248 -19.31 -12.60 -20.80
CA VAL A 248 -20.41 -11.89 -21.48
C VAL A 248 -20.71 -10.55 -20.80
N SER A 249 -20.60 -10.46 -19.47
CA SER A 249 -20.91 -9.24 -18.72
C SER A 249 -19.72 -8.30 -18.58
N GLY A 250 -18.49 -8.80 -18.69
CA GLY A 250 -17.29 -8.06 -18.28
C GLY A 250 -17.25 -7.77 -16.76
N GLU A 251 -18.24 -8.23 -15.99
CA GLU A 251 -18.30 -8.05 -14.55
C GLU A 251 -17.71 -9.26 -13.82
N MET A 252 -17.12 -9.04 -12.64
CA MET A 252 -16.62 -10.13 -11.80
C MET A 252 -17.77 -10.95 -11.21
N GLU A 253 -17.95 -12.17 -11.72
CA GLU A 253 -19.01 -13.09 -11.28
C GLU A 253 -18.42 -14.23 -10.43
N PRO A 254 -19.06 -14.60 -9.30
CA PRO A 254 -18.66 -15.77 -8.54
C PRO A 254 -18.69 -17.04 -9.40
N ASN A 255 -17.60 -17.79 -9.41
CA ASN A 255 -17.46 -19.01 -10.18
C ASN A 255 -16.86 -20.16 -9.36
N ASN A 256 -16.95 -21.38 -9.88
CA ASN A 256 -16.51 -22.58 -9.17
C ASN A 256 -15.01 -22.89 -9.32
N ASN A 257 -14.19 -21.93 -9.78
CA ASN A 257 -12.74 -22.09 -9.93
C ASN A 257 -12.04 -22.54 -8.63
N PRO A 258 -12.39 -22.05 -7.41
CA PRO A 258 -11.69 -22.46 -6.19
C PRO A 258 -11.80 -23.96 -5.93
N ASN A 259 -12.97 -24.54 -6.17
CA ASN A 259 -13.20 -25.98 -5.99
C ASN A 259 -12.52 -26.81 -7.08
N GLN A 260 -12.49 -26.30 -8.31
CA GLN A 260 -11.78 -26.93 -9.42
C GLN A 260 -10.26 -26.92 -9.17
N TYR A 261 -9.71 -25.77 -8.79
CA TYR A 261 -8.32 -25.60 -8.40
C TYR A 261 -7.95 -26.51 -7.23
N GLN A 262 -8.79 -26.58 -6.19
CA GLN A 262 -8.59 -27.49 -5.07
C GLN A 262 -8.50 -28.96 -5.52
N ALA A 263 -9.30 -29.39 -6.50
CA ALA A 263 -9.21 -30.73 -7.05
C ALA A 263 -7.91 -30.97 -7.84
N THR A 264 -7.43 -29.95 -8.56
CA THR A 264 -6.12 -29.95 -9.23
C THR A 264 -4.98 -30.10 -8.21
N VAL A 265 -4.93 -29.25 -7.18
CA VAL A 265 -3.90 -29.30 -6.13
C VAL A 265 -3.96 -30.62 -5.36
N ARG A 266 -5.17 -31.10 -5.03
CA ARG A 266 -5.36 -32.42 -4.41
C ARG A 266 -4.76 -33.53 -5.24
N TRP A 267 -4.97 -33.51 -6.56
CA TRP A 267 -4.41 -34.51 -7.45
C TRP A 267 -2.89 -34.46 -7.40
N LEU A 268 -2.28 -33.29 -7.60
CA LEU A 268 -0.83 -33.09 -7.58
C LEU A 268 -0.21 -33.58 -6.25
N ALA A 269 -0.78 -33.17 -5.11
CA ALA A 269 -0.30 -33.52 -3.78
C ALA A 269 -0.31 -35.04 -3.48
N ASN A 270 -1.13 -35.82 -4.21
CA ASN A 270 -1.23 -37.27 -4.03
C ASN A 270 -0.38 -38.09 -5.02
N HIS A 271 0.46 -37.45 -5.84
CA HIS A 271 1.33 -38.13 -6.80
C HIS A 271 2.80 -37.96 -6.41
N PRO A 272 3.47 -38.99 -5.85
CA PRO A 272 4.80 -38.86 -5.23
C PRO A 272 5.94 -38.61 -6.22
N TRP A 273 5.66 -38.66 -7.52
CA TRP A 273 6.62 -38.33 -8.59
C TRP A 273 6.52 -36.86 -9.03
N VAL A 274 5.60 -36.09 -8.44
CA VAL A 274 5.53 -34.63 -8.56
C VAL A 274 6.05 -34.02 -7.27
N GLU A 275 6.99 -33.09 -7.38
CA GLU A 275 7.43 -32.25 -6.27
C GLU A 275 6.83 -30.85 -6.46
N MET A 276 6.00 -30.41 -5.51
CA MET A 276 5.50 -29.03 -5.48
C MET A 276 6.52 -28.18 -4.71
N VAL A 277 6.95 -27.07 -5.30
CA VAL A 277 8.02 -26.21 -4.77
C VAL A 277 7.62 -24.73 -4.85
N THR A 278 8.28 -23.89 -4.07
CA THR A 278 8.24 -22.42 -4.27
C THR A 278 9.24 -22.01 -5.35
N LEU A 279 9.03 -20.85 -5.97
CA LEU A 279 9.99 -20.27 -6.90
C LEU A 279 11.25 -19.78 -6.18
N ALA A 280 11.14 -19.36 -4.91
CA ALA A 280 12.29 -18.98 -4.10
C ALA A 280 13.22 -20.18 -3.83
N ASP A 281 12.68 -21.34 -3.44
CA ASP A 281 13.44 -22.58 -3.29
C ASP A 281 14.06 -23.01 -4.60
N MET A 282 13.28 -22.93 -5.68
CA MET A 282 13.79 -23.33 -6.98
C MET A 282 14.88 -22.37 -7.47
N THR A 283 14.79 -21.09 -7.15
CA THR A 283 15.83 -20.10 -7.42
C THR A 283 17.13 -20.47 -6.71
N ASP A 284 17.07 -20.87 -5.44
CA ASP A 284 18.26 -21.39 -4.72
C ASP A 284 18.83 -22.65 -5.36
N ARG A 285 17.98 -23.62 -5.72
CA ARG A 285 18.40 -24.87 -6.38
C ARG A 285 19.07 -24.57 -7.72
N ALA A 286 18.53 -23.64 -8.50
CA ALA A 286 19.09 -23.24 -9.79
C ALA A 286 20.42 -22.50 -9.66
N LEU A 287 20.59 -21.70 -8.62
CA LEU A 287 21.87 -21.04 -8.31
C LEU A 287 22.91 -22.03 -7.78
N ALA A 288 22.51 -23.04 -7.02
CA ALA A 288 23.40 -24.06 -6.47
C ALA A 288 23.85 -25.09 -7.51
N ASP A 289 22.96 -25.48 -8.43
CA ASP A 289 23.25 -26.41 -9.53
C ASP A 289 22.77 -25.86 -10.89
N PRO A 290 23.46 -24.84 -11.42
CA PRO A 290 23.11 -24.24 -12.70
C PRO A 290 23.28 -25.22 -13.86
N SER A 291 24.16 -26.22 -13.73
CA SER A 291 24.39 -27.21 -14.79
C SER A 291 23.16 -28.08 -15.08
N THR A 292 22.32 -28.26 -14.07
CA THR A 292 21.09 -29.04 -14.17
C THR A 292 19.90 -28.14 -14.51
N TRP A 293 19.79 -26.97 -13.88
CA TRP A 293 18.55 -26.19 -13.81
C TRP A 293 18.53 -24.88 -14.60
N VAL A 294 19.67 -24.47 -15.17
CA VAL A 294 19.80 -23.17 -15.83
C VAL A 294 20.24 -23.34 -17.28
N ILE A 295 19.53 -22.63 -18.16
CA ILE A 295 19.91 -22.40 -19.54
C ILE A 295 20.45 -20.98 -19.65
N GLU A 296 21.73 -20.88 -19.99
CA GLU A 296 22.41 -19.60 -20.13
C GLU A 296 22.07 -18.95 -21.48
N GLN A 297 21.29 -17.87 -21.44
CA GLN A 297 21.01 -17.05 -22.63
C GLN A 297 22.02 -15.90 -22.81
N GLY A 298 22.82 -15.63 -21.77
CA GLY A 298 23.90 -14.63 -21.79
C GLY A 298 23.39 -13.19 -21.71
N THR A 299 24.27 -12.26 -22.11
CA THR A 299 23.94 -10.83 -22.20
C THR A 299 23.26 -10.55 -23.54
N ARG A 300 22.01 -10.08 -23.47
CA ARG A 300 21.15 -9.71 -24.60
C ARG A 300 20.82 -8.23 -24.53
N THR A 301 20.82 -7.59 -25.70
CA THR A 301 20.48 -6.17 -25.88
C THR A 301 19.55 -5.97 -27.08
N ASP A 302 18.89 -7.05 -27.47
CA ASP A 302 18.20 -7.24 -28.73
C ASP A 302 16.84 -7.90 -28.55
N LEU A 303 16.37 -8.05 -27.29
CA LEU A 303 15.05 -8.56 -26.98
C LEU A 303 14.05 -7.40 -26.96
N ASP A 304 13.19 -7.35 -27.95
CA ASP A 304 12.06 -6.42 -28.05
C ASP A 304 11.12 -6.52 -26.85
N VAL A 305 10.25 -5.51 -26.70
CA VAL A 305 9.26 -5.49 -25.61
C VAL A 305 8.21 -6.56 -25.87
N MET A 306 7.99 -7.42 -24.87
CA MET A 306 6.97 -8.46 -24.92
C MET A 306 6.08 -8.36 -23.69
N THR A 307 4.87 -8.88 -23.82
CA THR A 307 3.86 -9.08 -22.76
C THR A 307 3.07 -10.35 -23.09
N TYR A 308 2.17 -10.81 -22.24
CA TYR A 308 1.33 -11.98 -22.50
C TYR A 308 0.29 -11.73 -23.63
N HIS A 309 -0.23 -12.81 -24.22
CA HIS A 309 -0.96 -12.76 -25.50
C HIS A 309 -2.17 -11.83 -25.53
N TRP A 310 -3.03 -11.83 -24.50
CA TRP A 310 -4.18 -10.93 -24.48
C TRP A 310 -3.75 -9.48 -24.55
N LEU A 311 -2.76 -9.09 -23.73
CA LEU A 311 -2.27 -7.72 -23.75
C LEU A 311 -1.52 -7.39 -25.04
N GLN A 312 -0.81 -8.35 -25.65
CA GLN A 312 -0.20 -8.15 -26.97
C GLN A 312 -1.25 -7.82 -28.03
N HIS A 313 -2.35 -8.56 -28.05
CA HIS A 313 -3.47 -8.30 -28.96
C HIS A 313 -4.11 -6.94 -28.70
N ALA A 314 -4.40 -6.64 -27.42
CA ALA A 314 -5.03 -5.38 -27.00
C ALA A 314 -4.18 -4.13 -27.29
N CYS A 315 -2.85 -4.26 -27.26
CA CYS A 315 -1.94 -3.15 -27.59
C CYS A 315 -1.47 -3.15 -29.06
N GLU A 316 -2.18 -3.83 -29.95
CA GLU A 316 -1.84 -3.95 -31.38
C GLU A 316 -0.39 -4.40 -31.62
N ASP A 317 0.01 -5.50 -30.97
CA ASP A 317 1.33 -6.14 -30.97
C ASP A 317 2.46 -5.35 -30.29
N SER A 318 2.19 -4.17 -29.73
CA SER A 318 3.21 -3.36 -29.09
C SER A 318 2.65 -2.41 -28.05
N TYR A 319 3.09 -2.58 -26.80
CA TYR A 319 2.71 -1.70 -25.69
C TYR A 319 3.10 -0.21 -25.91
N HIS A 320 3.97 0.08 -26.89
CA HIS A 320 4.21 1.46 -27.34
C HIS A 320 2.98 2.13 -27.96
N ASN A 321 2.01 1.40 -28.51
CA ASN A 321 0.79 1.99 -29.03
C ASN A 321 -0.05 2.59 -27.89
N TRP A 322 -0.19 1.91 -26.76
CA TRP A 322 -0.85 2.49 -25.59
C TRP A 322 -0.10 3.72 -25.04
N TYR A 323 1.23 3.67 -24.93
CA TYR A 323 1.96 4.82 -24.37
C TYR A 323 2.07 6.02 -25.32
N TYR A 324 2.35 5.77 -26.60
CA TYR A 324 2.80 6.78 -27.57
C TYR A 324 1.88 6.89 -28.79
N ASP A 325 0.86 6.04 -28.93
CA ASP A 325 0.09 5.83 -30.17
C ASP A 325 1.00 5.58 -31.38
N SER A 326 2.18 4.98 -31.14
CA SER A 326 3.10 4.63 -32.22
C SER A 326 4.12 3.58 -31.83
N ALA A 327 4.28 2.59 -32.70
CA ALA A 327 5.31 1.58 -32.64
C ALA A 327 6.08 1.51 -33.97
N GLY A 328 7.41 1.64 -33.92
CA GLY A 328 8.27 1.49 -35.12
C GLY A 328 7.99 2.49 -36.26
N GLY A 329 7.38 3.64 -35.96
CA GLY A 329 6.99 4.65 -36.95
C GLY A 329 5.67 4.38 -37.67
N VAL A 330 4.91 3.39 -37.19
CA VAL A 330 3.50 3.17 -37.54
C VAL A 330 2.66 3.78 -36.41
N THR A 331 1.62 4.52 -36.76
CA THR A 331 0.64 5.05 -35.80
C THR A 331 -0.30 3.91 -35.39
N GLY A 332 -0.57 3.77 -34.09
CA GLY A 332 -1.56 2.83 -33.59
C GLY A 332 -2.99 3.35 -33.81
N ASN A 333 -3.97 2.70 -33.20
CA ASN A 333 -5.32 3.23 -33.08
C ASN A 333 -5.67 3.60 -31.64
N GLU A 334 -4.76 4.27 -30.94
CA GLU A 334 -4.86 4.42 -29.49
C GLU A 334 -4.88 5.89 -29.06
N GLN A 335 -5.54 6.18 -27.94
CA GLN A 335 -5.35 7.47 -27.30
C GLN A 335 -3.95 7.57 -26.68
N SER A 336 -3.03 8.32 -27.28
CA SER A 336 -1.67 8.52 -26.73
C SER A 336 -1.69 9.00 -25.27
N PHE A 337 -1.15 8.18 -24.36
CA PHE A 337 -0.90 8.58 -22.97
C PHE A 337 0.11 9.74 -22.93
N TYR A 338 1.22 9.62 -23.66
CA TYR A 338 2.29 10.61 -23.68
C TYR A 338 1.82 12.00 -24.11
N ASP A 339 0.98 12.09 -25.15
CA ASP A 339 0.54 13.38 -25.71
C ASP A 339 -0.69 13.96 -25.00
N LEU A 340 -1.31 13.23 -24.08
CA LEU A 340 -2.49 13.71 -23.37
C LEU A 340 -2.14 14.93 -22.52
N VAL A 341 -2.90 16.03 -22.71
CA VAL A 341 -2.82 17.23 -21.88
C VAL A 341 -3.88 17.14 -20.79
N PRO A 342 -3.51 17.06 -19.49
CA PRO A 342 -4.47 17.02 -18.38
C PRO A 342 -5.41 18.21 -18.35
N VAL A 343 -6.60 18.00 -17.79
CA VAL A 343 -7.53 19.08 -17.48
C VAL A 343 -7.29 19.63 -16.08
N ILE A 344 -7.51 20.93 -15.90
CA ILE A 344 -7.55 21.54 -14.56
C ILE A 344 -8.90 21.33 -13.87
N SER A 345 -9.95 21.08 -14.66
CA SER A 345 -11.30 20.84 -14.17
C SER A 345 -12.14 20.20 -15.27
N GLY A 346 -13.21 19.51 -14.88
CA GLY A 346 -14.18 18.90 -15.77
C GLY A 346 -13.85 17.47 -16.15
N GLU A 347 -14.61 16.95 -17.10
CA GLU A 347 -14.38 15.62 -17.66
C GLU A 347 -13.14 15.64 -18.55
N GLN A 348 -12.42 14.52 -18.58
CA GLN A 348 -11.31 14.28 -19.47
C GLN A 348 -11.36 12.85 -19.96
N GLY A 349 -10.95 12.64 -21.21
CA GLY A 349 -10.62 11.33 -21.77
C GLY A 349 -11.73 10.26 -21.69
N ASP A 350 -11.38 9.03 -22.07
CA ASP A 350 -12.27 7.95 -22.51
C ASP A 350 -13.20 8.37 -23.67
N TYR A 351 -12.60 8.80 -24.78
CA TYR A 351 -13.34 9.21 -25.98
C TYR A 351 -14.10 8.07 -26.63
N HIS A 352 -13.65 6.83 -26.44
CA HIS A 352 -14.34 5.65 -26.95
C HIS A 352 -15.71 5.50 -26.27
N ALA A 353 -15.75 5.43 -24.93
CA ALA A 353 -17.02 5.33 -24.20
C ALA A 353 -17.88 6.59 -24.35
N ARG A 354 -17.26 7.77 -24.48
CA ARG A 354 -17.99 9.05 -24.60
C ARG A 354 -18.47 9.35 -26.03
N GLY A 355 -17.90 8.71 -27.05
CA GLY A 355 -18.24 8.93 -28.46
C GLY A 355 -17.97 10.37 -28.95
N VAL A 356 -17.04 11.07 -28.33
CA VAL A 356 -16.66 12.47 -28.61
C VAL A 356 -15.14 12.60 -28.64
N GLY A 357 -14.62 13.59 -29.37
CA GLY A 357 -13.18 13.84 -29.40
C GLY A 357 -12.69 14.73 -28.24
N PRO A 358 -11.38 15.04 -28.21
CA PRO A 358 -10.75 15.89 -27.20
C PRO A 358 -11.37 17.29 -27.08
N GLU A 359 -12.11 17.76 -28.09
CA GLU A 359 -12.84 19.03 -28.04
C GLU A 359 -13.96 19.06 -26.98
N ALA A 360 -14.37 17.91 -26.45
CA ALA A 360 -15.38 17.80 -25.39
C ALA A 360 -14.80 17.79 -23.97
N ASP A 361 -13.48 17.82 -23.83
CA ASP A 361 -12.81 17.84 -22.53
C ASP A 361 -12.95 19.20 -21.83
N GLY A 362 -12.75 19.15 -20.51
CA GLY A 362 -12.57 20.33 -19.69
C GLY A 362 -11.36 21.18 -20.11
N PRO A 363 -11.21 22.38 -19.54
CA PRO A 363 -10.05 23.22 -19.81
C PRO A 363 -8.75 22.48 -19.49
N GLY A 364 -7.90 22.31 -20.50
CA GLY A 364 -6.55 21.77 -20.34
C GLY A 364 -5.65 22.66 -19.48
N LEU A 365 -4.50 22.13 -19.06
CA LEU A 365 -3.51 22.89 -18.31
C LEU A 365 -3.12 24.18 -19.06
N PRO A 366 -3.02 25.35 -18.37
CA PRO A 366 -2.65 26.62 -18.99
C PRO A 366 -1.38 26.59 -19.84
N GLY A 367 -0.39 25.76 -19.47
CA GLY A 367 0.87 25.57 -20.20
C GLY A 367 0.80 24.56 -21.35
N GLY A 368 -0.27 23.77 -21.44
CA GLY A 368 -0.40 22.68 -22.41
C GLY A 368 0.62 21.56 -22.21
N ALA A 369 1.17 21.41 -21.01
CA ALA A 369 2.07 20.31 -20.68
C ALA A 369 1.32 18.98 -20.78
N SER A 370 1.87 18.02 -21.52
CA SER A 370 1.32 16.68 -21.58
C SER A 370 1.80 15.82 -20.41
N HIS A 371 1.21 14.65 -20.21
CA HIS A 371 1.74 13.66 -19.27
C HIS A 371 3.21 13.36 -19.56
N GLY A 372 3.53 13.00 -20.80
CA GLY A 372 4.88 12.75 -21.29
C GLY A 372 5.55 11.51 -20.70
N ASP A 373 6.88 11.57 -20.52
CA ASP A 373 7.69 10.49 -19.95
C ASP A 373 8.75 11.04 -19.00
N LEU A 374 9.49 10.15 -18.33
CA LEU A 374 10.49 10.57 -17.35
C LEU A 374 11.70 11.30 -17.92
N ASN A 375 11.81 11.45 -19.22
CA ASN A 375 13.01 11.96 -19.85
C ASN A 375 12.77 13.16 -20.77
N SER A 376 11.51 13.53 -21.00
CA SER A 376 11.11 14.62 -21.89
C SER A 376 10.84 15.88 -21.06
N PRO A 377 11.78 16.84 -20.96
CA PRO A 377 11.61 18.01 -20.10
C PRO A 377 10.46 18.89 -20.56
N GLY A 378 9.75 19.48 -19.61
CA GLY A 378 8.52 20.24 -19.88
C GLY A 378 7.27 19.37 -19.99
N THR A 379 7.37 18.07 -19.69
CA THR A 379 6.24 17.18 -19.48
C THR A 379 6.06 16.92 -17.98
N LEU A 380 4.85 16.58 -17.57
CA LEU A 380 4.52 16.44 -16.14
C LEU A 380 5.30 15.29 -15.49
N MET A 381 5.43 14.15 -16.17
CA MET A 381 6.15 12.99 -15.64
C MET A 381 7.64 13.30 -15.41
N HIS A 382 8.31 13.94 -16.37
CA HIS A 382 9.72 14.33 -16.22
C HIS A 382 9.92 15.35 -15.11
N ASP A 383 9.16 16.43 -15.15
CA ASP A 383 9.39 17.58 -14.26
C ASP A 383 9.01 17.22 -12.81
N ALA A 384 7.92 16.46 -12.61
CA ALA A 384 7.53 15.96 -11.29
C ALA A 384 8.57 15.00 -10.72
N TRP A 385 8.98 13.99 -11.48
CA TRP A 385 9.99 13.03 -11.02
C TRP A 385 11.34 13.71 -10.78
N SER A 386 11.74 14.68 -11.60
CA SER A 386 12.97 15.45 -11.42
C SER A 386 12.97 16.20 -10.09
N ALA A 387 11.83 16.76 -9.67
CA ALA A 387 11.69 17.40 -8.36
C ALA A 387 11.80 16.38 -7.22
N VAL A 388 11.14 15.22 -7.35
CA VAL A 388 11.22 14.12 -6.36
C VAL A 388 12.66 13.61 -6.21
N ALA A 389 13.34 13.32 -7.32
CA ALA A 389 14.70 12.79 -7.33
C ALA A 389 15.71 13.78 -6.74
N ALA A 390 15.49 15.09 -6.93
CA ALA A 390 16.32 16.16 -6.38
C ALA A 390 16.10 16.42 -4.88
N ALA A 391 14.98 15.97 -4.31
CA ALA A 391 14.70 16.11 -2.88
C ALA A 391 15.70 15.32 -2.02
N SER A 392 15.96 15.80 -0.81
CA SER A 392 16.81 15.09 0.14
C SER A 392 16.14 13.81 0.65
N ALA A 393 16.94 12.78 0.93
CA ALA A 393 16.43 11.55 1.53
C ALA A 393 15.83 11.82 2.92
N GLY A 394 14.60 11.37 3.12
CA GLY A 394 13.81 11.59 4.33
C GLY A 394 12.33 11.21 4.09
N GLY A 395 11.52 11.35 5.12
CA GLY A 395 10.08 11.07 5.13
C GLY A 395 9.31 11.81 4.03
N PRO A 396 9.51 13.14 3.82
CA PRO A 396 8.84 13.86 2.74
C PRO A 396 9.18 13.32 1.35
N ARG A 397 10.45 12.98 1.10
CA ARG A 397 10.86 12.37 -0.18
C ARG A 397 10.31 10.95 -0.35
N ALA A 398 10.34 10.11 0.70
CA ALA A 398 9.77 8.77 0.63
C ALA A 398 8.24 8.82 0.36
N LEU A 399 7.55 9.80 0.95
CA LEU A 399 6.15 10.06 0.62
C LEU A 399 5.96 10.58 -0.81
N ALA A 400 6.86 11.44 -1.30
CA ALA A 400 6.82 11.93 -2.69
C ALA A 400 7.03 10.79 -3.69
N GLU A 401 7.97 9.88 -3.42
CA GLU A 401 8.22 8.67 -4.18
C GLU A 401 6.98 7.76 -4.18
N ALA A 402 6.37 7.51 -3.02
CA ALA A 402 5.14 6.72 -2.94
C ALA A 402 3.94 7.40 -3.64
N ALA A 403 3.80 8.72 -3.52
CA ALA A 403 2.72 9.47 -4.16
C ALA A 403 2.86 9.43 -5.68
N PHE A 404 4.07 9.71 -6.19
CA PHE A 404 4.37 9.58 -7.61
C PHE A 404 4.03 8.18 -8.11
N SER A 405 4.51 7.12 -7.45
CA SER A 405 4.21 5.73 -7.82
C SER A 405 2.72 5.40 -7.76
N ALA A 406 2.00 5.80 -6.71
CA ALA A 406 0.57 5.53 -6.57
C ALA A 406 -0.27 6.17 -7.68
N MET A 407 0.16 7.34 -8.16
CA MET A 407 -0.56 8.11 -9.18
C MET A 407 -0.27 7.63 -10.61
N ILE A 408 0.74 6.79 -10.82
CA ILE A 408 1.04 6.19 -12.14
C ILE A 408 0.67 4.70 -12.21
N TYR A 409 -0.18 4.25 -11.28
CA TYR A 409 -0.70 2.89 -11.28
C TYR A 409 -1.47 2.64 -12.58
N GLU A 410 -1.13 1.57 -13.28
CA GLU A 410 -2.00 0.68 -14.06
C GLU A 410 -1.15 -0.27 -14.87
N THR A 411 -1.72 -1.45 -15.08
CA THR A 411 -1.21 -2.47 -15.96
C THR A 411 -1.79 -2.38 -17.38
N ALA A 412 -2.85 -1.58 -17.58
CA ALA A 412 -3.47 -1.35 -18.87
C ALA A 412 -4.12 0.04 -18.95
N TRP A 413 -3.54 0.96 -19.71
CA TRP A 413 -3.98 2.37 -19.72
C TRP A 413 -5.27 2.63 -20.49
N HIS A 414 -5.75 1.65 -21.26
CA HIS A 414 -6.81 1.81 -22.26
C HIS A 414 -7.98 0.88 -21.97
N GLU A 415 -9.19 1.34 -22.31
CA GLU A 415 -10.40 0.52 -22.27
C GLU A 415 -10.47 -0.32 -23.56
N GLU A 416 -10.21 -1.62 -23.44
CA GLU A 416 -10.25 -2.58 -24.54
C GLU A 416 -11.67 -3.08 -24.80
N ASP A 417 -12.14 -3.01 -26.05
CA ASP A 417 -13.49 -3.44 -26.46
C ASP A 417 -13.53 -4.81 -27.18
N ASN A 418 -12.38 -5.31 -27.59
CA ASN A 418 -12.20 -6.58 -28.28
C ASN A 418 -11.60 -7.66 -27.37
N THR A 419 -12.49 -8.48 -26.81
CA THR A 419 -12.09 -9.61 -25.96
C THR A 419 -11.75 -10.90 -26.71
N ASP A 420 -11.84 -10.92 -28.05
CA ASP A 420 -11.56 -12.10 -28.88
C ASP A 420 -10.14 -12.04 -29.47
N TYR A 421 -9.19 -12.59 -28.71
CA TYR A 421 -7.77 -12.66 -29.05
C TYR A 421 -7.36 -14.03 -29.63
N GLU A 422 -8.29 -14.75 -30.28
CA GLU A 422 -7.96 -16.03 -30.92
C GLU A 422 -6.84 -15.85 -31.97
N ASP A 423 -5.75 -16.60 -31.80
CA ASP A 423 -4.64 -16.65 -32.75
C ASP A 423 -4.68 -17.89 -33.64
N GLY A 424 -4.18 -17.77 -34.87
CA GLY A 424 -4.18 -18.87 -35.83
C GLY A 424 -3.04 -19.88 -35.62
N ASP A 425 -1.96 -19.48 -34.96
CA ASP A 425 -0.72 -20.25 -34.85
C ASP A 425 0.03 -20.12 -33.51
N GLY A 426 -0.52 -19.41 -32.52
CA GLY A 426 0.15 -19.17 -31.24
C GLY A 426 1.17 -18.03 -31.24
N PHE A 427 1.35 -17.31 -32.37
CA PHE A 427 2.46 -16.37 -32.57
C PHE A 427 2.05 -15.08 -33.31
N GLY A 428 0.96 -14.43 -32.89
CA GLY A 428 0.62 -13.07 -33.32
C GLY A 428 -0.07 -12.94 -34.68
N ALA A 429 -0.35 -14.03 -35.39
CA ALA A 429 -1.27 -14.01 -36.53
C ALA A 429 -2.73 -14.06 -36.02
N TRP A 430 -3.20 -12.96 -35.47
CA TRP A 430 -4.55 -12.83 -34.91
C TRP A 430 -5.62 -13.15 -35.95
N LEU A 431 -6.55 -14.05 -35.63
CA LEU A 431 -7.72 -14.33 -36.48
C LEU A 431 -8.66 -13.12 -36.50
N TYR A 432 -8.72 -12.41 -35.37
CA TYR A 432 -9.50 -11.22 -35.12
C TYR A 432 -8.59 -10.11 -34.60
N PRO A 433 -7.75 -9.49 -35.46
CA PRO A 433 -6.88 -8.41 -35.03
C PRO A 433 -7.72 -7.26 -34.49
N ASP A 434 -7.22 -6.60 -33.45
CA ASP A 434 -7.85 -5.38 -32.99
C ASP A 434 -7.65 -4.24 -34.00
N ALA A 435 -8.72 -3.49 -34.20
CA ALA A 435 -8.82 -2.35 -35.12
C ALA A 435 -9.83 -1.32 -34.58
N SER A 436 -10.20 -1.43 -33.31
CA SER A 436 -10.98 -0.43 -32.58
C SER A 436 -10.14 0.86 -32.47
N TRP A 437 -10.74 1.91 -31.94
CA TRP A 437 -9.95 3.02 -31.43
C TRP A 437 -10.27 3.13 -29.95
N ASP A 438 -9.27 2.97 -29.10
CA ASP A 438 -9.48 2.84 -27.66
C ASP A 438 -9.00 4.06 -26.88
N GLY A 439 -9.83 4.42 -25.90
CA GLY A 439 -9.63 5.57 -25.04
C GLY A 439 -8.85 5.22 -23.79
N LEU A 440 -8.13 6.19 -23.24
CA LEU A 440 -7.54 6.05 -21.91
C LEU A 440 -8.63 5.76 -20.88
N SER A 441 -8.37 4.83 -19.97
CA SER A 441 -9.33 4.41 -18.96
C SER A 441 -9.73 5.58 -18.06
N GLY A 442 -11.03 5.67 -17.74
CA GLY A 442 -11.55 6.74 -16.89
C GLY A 442 -10.94 6.72 -15.48
N TRP A 443 -10.37 5.59 -15.07
CA TRP A 443 -9.64 5.44 -13.81
C TRP A 443 -8.19 5.93 -13.95
N ALA A 444 -7.47 5.58 -15.03
CA ALA A 444 -6.11 6.05 -15.33
C ALA A 444 -6.01 7.58 -15.24
N LEU A 445 -6.95 8.24 -15.91
CA LEU A 445 -7.02 9.69 -16.03
C LEU A 445 -7.11 10.40 -14.68
N ARG A 446 -7.78 9.80 -13.69
CA ARG A 446 -7.90 10.37 -12.35
C ARG A 446 -6.58 10.37 -11.62
N LEU A 447 -5.88 9.25 -11.63
CA LEU A 447 -4.65 9.07 -10.87
C LEU A 447 -3.48 9.78 -11.51
N GLN A 448 -3.30 9.59 -12.82
CA GLN A 448 -2.11 10.06 -13.54
C GLN A 448 -2.05 11.58 -13.63
N ASN A 449 -3.21 12.24 -13.72
CA ASN A 449 -3.28 13.69 -13.67
C ASN A 449 -2.65 14.26 -12.39
N HIS A 450 -2.75 13.55 -11.27
CA HIS A 450 -2.27 14.02 -9.96
C HIS A 450 -0.86 13.55 -9.59
N ALA A 451 -0.11 12.90 -10.50
CA ALA A 451 1.29 12.55 -10.25
C ALA A 451 2.15 13.78 -9.85
N ARG A 452 1.72 14.95 -10.31
CA ARG A 452 2.33 16.25 -10.04
C ARG A 452 2.18 16.75 -8.58
N ASP A 453 1.23 16.21 -7.81
CA ASP A 453 1.10 16.44 -6.36
C ASP A 453 2.38 16.06 -5.59
N ALA A 454 3.20 15.15 -6.14
CA ALA A 454 4.47 14.72 -5.56
C ALA A 454 5.49 15.88 -5.45
N VAL A 455 5.38 16.92 -6.29
CA VAL A 455 6.27 18.09 -6.25
C VAL A 455 6.10 18.87 -4.95
N GLY A 456 4.86 19.05 -4.47
CA GLY A 456 4.59 19.68 -3.17
C GLY A 456 5.23 18.93 -2.00
N LEU A 457 5.28 17.60 -2.05
CA LEU A 457 5.97 16.76 -1.07
C LEU A 457 7.50 16.93 -1.14
N ALA A 458 8.06 17.02 -2.35
CA ALA A 458 9.48 17.31 -2.57
C ALA A 458 9.87 18.70 -2.04
N MET A 459 9.01 19.71 -2.20
CA MET A 459 9.21 21.06 -1.65
C MET A 459 9.24 21.06 -0.11
N ALA A 460 8.39 20.24 0.53
CA ALA A 460 8.43 20.07 1.98
C ALA A 460 9.76 19.47 2.47
N ALA A 461 10.41 18.61 1.69
CA ALA A 461 11.76 18.10 1.99
C ALA A 461 12.80 19.24 2.05
N ALA A 462 12.79 20.14 1.06
CA ALA A 462 13.70 21.30 1.02
C ALA A 462 13.46 22.27 2.19
N TRP A 463 12.21 22.43 2.62
CA TRP A 463 11.89 23.17 3.86
C TRP A 463 12.44 22.46 5.10
N ALA A 464 12.26 21.14 5.22
CA ALA A 464 12.76 20.35 6.34
C ALA A 464 14.29 20.45 6.45
N ASP A 465 15.00 20.39 5.32
CA ASP A 465 16.44 20.62 5.25
C ASP A 465 16.83 22.00 5.78
N SER A 466 16.11 23.04 5.36
CA SER A 466 16.37 24.41 5.81
C SER A 466 16.24 24.56 7.32
N VAL A 467 15.28 23.86 7.94
CA VAL A 467 15.12 23.82 9.41
C VAL A 467 16.25 23.01 10.06
N ARG A 468 16.51 21.80 9.55
CA ARG A 468 17.56 20.89 10.05
C ARG A 468 18.93 21.54 10.07
N ASP A 469 19.28 22.22 8.98
CA ASP A 469 20.60 22.80 8.76
C ASP A 469 20.71 24.21 9.38
N GLY A 470 19.65 24.70 10.03
CA GLY A 470 19.62 25.97 10.75
C GLY A 470 19.53 27.22 9.86
N LEU A 471 19.29 27.05 8.55
CA LEU A 471 19.04 28.15 7.61
C LEU A 471 17.71 28.85 7.93
N LEU A 472 16.71 28.09 8.37
CA LEU A 472 15.44 28.57 8.89
C LEU A 472 15.37 28.31 10.40
N PRO A 473 15.63 29.32 11.26
CA PRO A 473 15.66 29.11 12.69
C PRO A 473 14.26 28.80 13.24
N PRO A 474 14.15 28.06 14.36
CA PRO A 474 12.87 27.67 14.95
C PRO A 474 11.86 28.79 15.19
N PHE A 475 12.33 29.99 15.55
CA PHE A 475 11.51 31.17 15.83
C PHE A 475 11.46 32.13 14.63
N ALA A 476 11.74 31.65 13.42
CA ALA A 476 11.59 32.44 12.22
C ALA A 476 10.15 32.98 12.10
N ALA A 477 10.04 34.22 11.64
CA ALA A 477 8.75 34.81 11.35
C ALA A 477 8.02 33.98 10.27
N PRO A 478 6.68 33.85 10.40
CA PRO A 478 5.86 33.24 9.36
C PRO A 478 6.05 33.98 8.04
N ALA A 479 6.03 33.25 6.93
CA ALA A 479 6.00 33.82 5.59
C ALA A 479 4.99 33.07 4.74
N ALA A 480 4.36 33.81 3.83
CA ALA A 480 3.47 33.26 2.82
C ALA A 480 3.80 33.84 1.44
N TRP A 481 3.75 33.00 0.41
CA TRP A 481 4.02 33.40 -0.97
C TRP A 481 3.32 32.44 -1.95
N PRO A 482 2.98 32.91 -3.17
CA PRO A 482 2.47 32.07 -4.23
C PRO A 482 3.59 31.28 -4.88
N ILE A 483 3.29 30.06 -5.32
CA ILE A 483 4.18 29.18 -6.06
C ILE A 483 3.35 28.12 -6.77
N ASP A 484 3.64 27.91 -8.05
CA ASP A 484 3.21 26.74 -8.82
C ASP A 484 3.91 25.49 -8.25
N ALA A 485 3.22 24.82 -7.33
CA ALA A 485 3.75 23.74 -6.49
C ALA A 485 3.44 22.36 -7.06
N ASP A 486 2.50 22.26 -7.98
CA ASP A 486 2.13 21.04 -8.67
C ASP A 486 2.36 21.15 -10.20
N ILE A 487 3.10 22.16 -10.67
CA ILE A 487 3.60 22.34 -12.04
C ILE A 487 2.52 22.41 -13.13
N ASP A 488 1.32 22.84 -12.76
CA ASP A 488 0.18 22.94 -13.67
C ASP A 488 0.02 24.34 -14.30
N GLY A 489 0.78 25.32 -13.80
CA GLY A 489 0.76 26.72 -14.24
C GLY A 489 -0.17 27.63 -13.47
N ILE A 490 -0.80 27.15 -12.40
CA ILE A 490 -1.58 27.90 -11.42
C ILE A 490 -0.78 28.01 -10.13
N ASP A 491 -0.91 29.13 -9.43
CA ASP A 491 -0.18 29.33 -8.17
C ASP A 491 -0.94 28.68 -7.00
N GLU A 492 -0.29 27.76 -6.30
CA GLU A 492 -0.58 27.43 -4.90
C GLU A 492 0.03 28.47 -3.96
N PHE A 493 -0.26 28.35 -2.66
CA PHE A 493 0.18 29.29 -1.64
C PHE A 493 0.84 28.54 -0.50
N VAL A 494 2.14 28.78 -0.30
CA VAL A 494 2.85 28.27 0.87
C VAL A 494 2.60 29.19 2.05
N LEU A 495 2.35 28.62 3.24
CA LEU A 495 2.44 29.28 4.54
C LEU A 495 3.38 28.48 5.45
N ARG A 496 4.45 29.11 5.94
CA ARG A 496 5.46 28.38 6.73
C ARG A 496 6.15 29.21 7.80
N ASN A 497 6.67 28.53 8.82
CA ASN A 497 7.66 29.04 9.76
C ASN A 497 8.76 27.99 10.01
N GLY A 498 9.55 28.14 11.09
CA GLY A 498 10.60 27.18 11.47
C GLY A 498 10.10 25.89 12.15
N ARG A 499 8.79 25.61 12.14
CA ARG A 499 8.17 24.42 12.75
C ARG A 499 7.18 23.70 11.84
N VAL A 500 6.41 24.46 11.06
CA VAL A 500 5.40 23.91 10.14
C VAL A 500 5.52 24.53 8.76
N TRP A 501 5.08 23.75 7.77
CA TRP A 501 4.98 24.15 6.37
C TRP A 501 3.64 23.64 5.84
N LEU A 502 2.87 24.53 5.23
CA LEU A 502 1.54 24.24 4.72
C LEU A 502 1.45 24.69 3.27
N LEU A 503 0.82 23.88 2.43
CA LEU A 503 0.49 24.18 1.05
C LEU A 503 -1.02 24.37 0.91
N TRP A 504 -1.43 25.42 0.23
CA TRP A 504 -2.83 25.80 0.05
C TRP A 504 -3.09 26.05 -1.43
N GLN A 505 -4.35 25.90 -1.85
CA GLN A 505 -4.79 26.26 -3.19
C GLN A 505 -5.98 27.21 -3.12
N ASP A 506 -6.25 27.92 -4.20
CA ASP A 506 -7.36 28.88 -4.28
C ASP A 506 -8.72 28.18 -4.45
N ARG A 507 -8.77 27.06 -5.17
CA ARG A 507 -9.97 26.23 -5.31
C ARG A 507 -10.38 25.66 -3.94
N GLY A 508 -11.55 26.08 -3.48
CA GLY A 508 -12.10 25.83 -2.15
C GLY A 508 -11.38 26.54 -0.99
N GLY A 509 -10.32 27.30 -1.26
CA GLY A 509 -9.45 27.87 -0.22
C GLY A 509 -8.84 26.81 0.71
N ARG A 510 -8.61 25.59 0.20
CA ARG A 510 -8.27 24.41 1.00
C ARG A 510 -6.75 24.23 1.16
N CYS A 511 -6.37 23.55 2.24
CA CYS A 511 -4.99 23.17 2.51
C CYS A 511 -4.73 21.77 1.96
N LEU A 512 -3.81 21.69 0.98
CA LEU A 512 -3.41 20.45 0.35
C LEU A 512 -2.58 19.57 1.28
N LEU A 513 -1.56 20.17 1.92
CA LEU A 513 -0.57 19.47 2.73
C LEU A 513 -0.21 20.31 3.95
N ALA A 514 -0.08 19.68 5.12
CA ALA A 514 0.53 20.32 6.29
C ALA A 514 1.58 19.42 6.96
N PHE A 515 2.82 19.89 6.96
CA PHE A 515 3.96 19.24 7.57
C PHE A 515 4.35 19.90 8.89
N ARG A 516 4.84 19.07 9.82
CA ARG A 516 5.57 19.49 11.01
C ARG A 516 6.99 18.93 10.97
N TYR A 517 7.98 19.73 11.33
CA TYR A 517 9.34 19.25 11.56
C TYR A 517 9.43 18.59 12.94
N ASP A 518 9.74 17.30 12.96
CA ASP A 518 10.01 16.51 14.15
C ASP A 518 11.52 16.49 14.42
N ARG A 519 11.94 17.23 15.46
CA ARG A 519 13.35 17.36 15.84
C ARG A 519 13.97 16.06 16.34
N ASP A 520 13.16 15.18 16.93
CA ASP A 520 13.66 13.91 17.44
C ASP A 520 13.99 12.95 16.29
N ARG A 521 13.22 13.04 15.20
CA ARG A 521 13.48 12.35 13.92
C ARG A 521 14.53 13.06 13.07
N GLY A 522 14.69 14.38 13.26
CA GLY A 522 15.51 15.22 12.39
C GLY A 522 14.88 15.44 11.01
N ASP A 523 13.56 15.30 10.90
CA ASP A 523 12.84 15.17 9.64
C ASP A 523 11.39 15.70 9.75
N ALA A 524 10.67 15.85 8.64
CA ALA A 524 9.29 16.31 8.61
C ALA A 524 8.27 15.17 8.48
N VAL A 525 7.11 15.38 9.11
CA VAL A 525 5.98 14.45 9.15
C VAL A 525 4.76 15.15 8.56
N LEU A 526 4.10 14.49 7.60
CA LEU A 526 2.82 14.94 7.05
C LEU A 526 1.71 14.64 8.04
N LEU A 527 0.90 15.65 8.36
CA LEU A 527 -0.14 15.61 9.39
C LEU A 527 -1.55 15.88 8.87
N LEU A 528 -1.68 16.51 7.71
CA LEU A 528 -2.95 16.83 7.05
C LEU A 528 -2.74 16.76 5.54
N GLY A 529 -3.69 16.15 4.83
CA GLY A 529 -3.62 15.94 3.39
C GLY A 529 -3.17 14.54 3.01
N ASN A 530 -3.84 13.92 2.03
CA ASN A 530 -3.61 12.56 1.59
C ASN A 530 -3.40 12.47 0.06
N PRO A 531 -2.20 12.80 -0.44
CA PRO A 531 -1.89 12.74 -1.88
C PRO A 531 -1.75 11.31 -2.41
N LEU A 532 -1.88 10.29 -1.56
CA LEU A 532 -1.81 8.87 -1.95
C LEU A 532 -3.19 8.27 -2.24
N ALA A 533 -4.27 8.94 -1.84
CA ALA A 533 -5.63 8.45 -2.08
C ALA A 533 -6.09 8.70 -3.52
N ASN A 534 -7.02 7.87 -3.96
CA ASN A 534 -7.66 8.01 -5.26
C ASN A 534 -8.34 9.39 -5.41
N PRO A 535 -7.96 10.20 -6.41
CA PRO A 535 -8.58 11.50 -6.66
C PRO A 535 -10.07 11.38 -6.97
N SER A 536 -10.83 12.42 -6.63
CA SER A 536 -12.29 12.44 -6.87
C SER A 536 -12.64 12.57 -8.35
N ALA A 537 -11.78 13.20 -9.15
CA ALA A 537 -11.99 13.53 -10.55
C ALA A 537 -10.66 13.58 -11.33
N PRO A 538 -10.69 13.60 -12.68
CA PRO A 538 -9.49 13.83 -13.49
C PRO A 538 -8.86 15.20 -13.25
N GLY A 539 -9.68 16.25 -13.11
CA GLY A 539 -9.22 17.56 -12.69
C GLY A 539 -9.03 17.65 -11.18
N GLU A 540 -8.80 18.86 -10.69
CA GLU A 540 -8.53 19.10 -9.27
C GLU A 540 -9.78 19.05 -8.38
N GLU A 541 -10.94 18.68 -8.90
CA GLU A 541 -12.16 18.66 -8.11
C GLU A 541 -12.08 17.66 -6.96
N GLU A 542 -12.72 18.03 -5.85
CA GLU A 542 -12.89 17.13 -4.73
C GLU A 542 -14.35 16.87 -4.36
N TYR A 543 -15.29 17.66 -4.86
CA TYR A 543 -16.72 17.56 -4.61
C TYR A 543 -17.11 17.68 -3.12
N ALA A 544 -18.39 17.97 -2.85
CA ALA A 544 -18.95 17.99 -1.50
C ALA A 544 -20.03 16.91 -1.27
N ASP A 545 -20.15 15.97 -2.22
CA ASP A 545 -21.16 14.90 -2.22
C ASP A 545 -20.54 13.51 -2.05
N GLY A 546 -21.25 12.45 -2.43
CA GLY A 546 -20.76 11.07 -2.34
C GLY A 546 -19.49 10.78 -3.16
N ARG A 547 -19.05 11.70 -4.03
CA ARG A 547 -17.80 11.60 -4.79
C ARG A 547 -16.61 12.24 -4.06
N ALA A 548 -16.78 12.73 -2.84
CA ALA A 548 -15.70 13.31 -2.05
C ALA A 548 -14.72 12.26 -1.53
N THR A 549 -13.82 11.78 -2.40
CA THR A 549 -12.84 10.73 -2.08
C THR A 549 -11.43 11.26 -1.77
N ARG A 550 -11.11 12.47 -2.22
CA ARG A 550 -9.86 13.17 -1.87
C ARG A 550 -9.99 13.87 -0.50
N CYS A 551 -8.89 13.86 0.25
CA CYS A 551 -8.89 14.21 1.67
C CYS A 551 -7.93 15.37 1.98
N THR A 552 -8.28 16.59 1.53
CA THR A 552 -7.58 17.82 1.91
C THR A 552 -8.14 18.42 3.21
N GLY A 553 -7.50 19.47 3.71
CA GLY A 553 -7.94 20.17 4.91
C GLY A 553 -8.62 21.51 4.61
N PHE A 554 -9.45 21.96 5.55
CA PHE A 554 -10.20 23.22 5.48
C PHE A 554 -11.15 23.30 4.28
N LYS A 555 -11.56 22.14 3.75
CA LYS A 555 -12.49 22.04 2.64
C LYS A 555 -13.89 22.48 3.07
N VAL A 556 -14.47 23.42 2.33
CA VAL A 556 -15.83 23.91 2.58
C VAL A 556 -16.83 22.90 2.03
N MET A 557 -17.56 22.22 2.92
CA MET A 557 -18.48 21.13 2.53
C MET A 557 -19.90 21.61 2.16
N ASN A 558 -20.14 22.91 2.20
CA ASN A 558 -21.43 23.51 1.85
C ASN A 558 -21.60 23.61 0.33
N GLY A 559 -22.00 22.52 -0.34
CA GLY A 559 -22.28 22.54 -1.78
C GLY A 559 -21.08 23.02 -2.61
N GLY A 560 -21.35 23.72 -3.72
CA GLY A 560 -20.36 24.08 -4.75
C GLY A 560 -19.08 24.79 -4.30
N TYR A 561 -19.03 25.33 -3.07
CA TYR A 561 -17.85 26.00 -2.54
C TYR A 561 -16.60 25.11 -2.42
N ALA A 562 -16.74 23.78 -2.35
CA ALA A 562 -15.58 22.87 -2.30
C ALA A 562 -14.65 23.02 -3.51
N ASP A 563 -15.22 23.39 -4.66
CA ASP A 563 -14.53 23.47 -5.96
C ASP A 563 -14.60 24.87 -6.59
N ASP A 564 -15.20 25.86 -5.91
CA ASP A 564 -15.18 27.26 -6.35
C ASP A 564 -13.78 27.87 -6.19
N ILE A 565 -13.39 28.79 -7.08
CA ILE A 565 -12.10 29.48 -7.00
C ILE A 565 -12.18 30.67 -6.03
N PHE A 566 -11.59 30.53 -4.84
CA PHE A 566 -11.58 31.61 -3.84
C PHE A 566 -10.51 32.64 -4.19
N THR A 567 -10.73 33.90 -3.85
CA THR A 567 -9.69 34.94 -4.01
C THR A 567 -8.69 34.87 -2.85
N PRO A 568 -7.40 34.55 -3.09
CA PRO A 568 -6.39 34.48 -2.04
C PRO A 568 -5.88 35.88 -1.65
N SER A 569 -5.41 36.01 -0.41
CA SER A 569 -4.82 37.23 0.13
C SER A 569 -3.63 36.91 1.04
N LEU A 570 -2.46 37.48 0.75
CA LEU A 570 -1.27 37.34 1.57
C LEU A 570 -1.35 38.30 2.76
N LEU A 571 -1.36 37.76 3.98
CA LEU A 571 -1.43 38.53 5.22
C LEU A 571 -0.08 38.55 5.92
N SER A 572 0.12 39.51 6.82
CA SER A 572 1.30 39.51 7.70
C SER A 572 1.21 38.32 8.66
N GLY A 573 1.94 37.26 8.35
CA GLY A 573 1.94 36.01 9.11
C GLY A 573 0.75 35.09 8.85
N GLY A 574 0.12 35.20 7.67
CA GLY A 574 -1.04 34.37 7.35
C GLY A 574 -1.47 34.41 5.89
N LEU A 575 -2.56 33.70 5.62
CA LEU A 575 -3.27 33.65 4.35
C LEU A 575 -4.77 33.90 4.61
N GLY A 576 -5.45 34.52 3.67
CA GLY A 576 -6.92 34.59 3.67
C GLY A 576 -7.51 34.22 2.32
N PHE A 577 -8.71 33.67 2.32
CA PHE A 577 -9.44 33.24 1.13
C PHE A 577 -10.86 33.76 1.20
N ALA A 578 -11.38 34.33 0.10
CA ALA A 578 -12.75 34.78 0.00
C ALA A 578 -13.49 34.08 -1.14
N SER A 579 -14.68 33.54 -0.88
CA SER A 579 -15.50 32.89 -1.91
C SER A 579 -15.87 33.86 -3.04
N PRO A 580 -16.18 33.39 -4.27
CA PRO A 580 -16.52 34.26 -5.40
C PRO A 580 -17.67 35.25 -5.14
N ASP A 581 -18.63 34.86 -4.31
CA ASP A 581 -19.78 35.68 -3.91
C ASP A 581 -19.54 36.54 -2.66
N GLY A 582 -18.36 36.38 -2.02
CA GLY A 582 -17.96 37.07 -0.80
C GLY A 582 -18.69 36.63 0.47
N LEU A 583 -19.47 35.55 0.42
CA LEU A 583 -20.22 35.04 1.57
C LEU A 583 -19.37 34.27 2.57
N ILE A 584 -18.19 33.78 2.18
CA ILE A 584 -17.26 33.06 3.05
C ILE A 584 -15.91 33.76 2.99
N GLN A 585 -15.36 34.07 4.17
CA GLN A 585 -14.01 34.59 4.34
C GLN A 585 -13.25 33.75 5.37
N LEU A 586 -12.21 33.07 4.90
CA LEU A 586 -11.30 32.30 5.73
C LEU A 586 -10.05 33.13 6.00
N THR A 587 -9.56 33.12 7.23
CA THR A 587 -8.30 33.76 7.62
C THR A 587 -7.49 32.81 8.48
N HIS A 588 -6.32 32.43 7.98
CA HIS A 588 -5.38 31.52 8.63
C HIS A 588 -4.15 32.29 9.09
N THR A 589 -3.85 32.27 10.38
CA THR A 589 -2.71 32.99 10.97
C THR A 589 -1.77 32.03 11.68
N LEU A 590 -0.48 32.18 11.41
CA LEU A 590 0.60 31.38 12.00
C LEU A 590 1.57 32.32 12.72
N ASN A 591 1.94 31.99 13.96
CA ASN A 591 2.92 32.78 14.73
C ASN A 591 4.35 32.26 14.55
N ALA A 592 5.33 33.12 14.83
CA ALA A 592 6.74 32.74 14.82
C ALA A 592 7.02 31.63 15.85
N GLY A 593 7.64 30.54 15.40
CA GLY A 593 7.95 29.38 16.24
C GLY A 593 6.75 28.65 16.86
N SER A 594 5.54 28.86 16.31
CA SER A 594 4.33 28.14 16.67
C SER A 594 4.12 26.94 15.76
N ASP A 595 3.56 25.86 16.28
CA ASP A 595 3.00 24.73 15.52
C ASP A 595 1.46 24.81 15.41
N THR A 596 0.89 25.91 15.90
CA THR A 596 -0.55 26.14 15.95
C THR A 596 -0.96 27.14 14.88
N LEU A 597 -1.86 26.72 14.00
CA LEU A 597 -2.56 27.54 13.02
C LEU A 597 -3.87 28.04 13.63
N ALA A 598 -4.09 29.34 13.68
CA ALA A 598 -5.37 29.93 14.05
C ALA A 598 -6.21 30.17 12.79
N THR A 599 -7.46 29.72 12.79
CA THR A 599 -8.40 29.93 11.70
C THR A 599 -9.59 30.73 12.19
N LEU A 600 -9.87 31.85 11.53
CA LEU A 600 -11.08 32.64 11.67
C LEU A 600 -11.92 32.45 10.42
N VAL A 601 -13.19 32.12 10.62
CA VAL A 601 -14.21 32.03 9.58
C VAL A 601 -15.19 33.17 9.81
N ASN A 602 -15.43 33.97 8.77
CA ASN A 602 -16.56 34.89 8.74
C ASN A 602 -17.44 34.48 7.56
N GLU A 603 -18.66 34.03 7.84
CA GLU A 603 -19.61 33.68 6.79
C GLU A 603 -20.99 34.30 7.00
N SER A 604 -21.74 34.35 5.91
CA SER A 604 -23.16 34.72 5.90
C SER A 604 -24.00 33.82 4.98
N VAL A 605 -23.62 32.55 4.85
CA VAL A 605 -24.40 31.52 4.17
C VAL A 605 -25.64 31.15 5.00
N SER A 606 -26.56 30.39 4.42
CA SER A 606 -27.78 29.98 5.12
C SER A 606 -27.54 28.71 5.94
N GLY A 607 -27.54 28.83 7.26
CA GLY A 607 -27.31 27.71 8.18
C GLY A 607 -25.82 27.42 8.37
N ASP A 608 -25.49 26.34 9.09
CA ASP A 608 -24.12 26.03 9.46
C ASP A 608 -23.20 25.87 8.23
N LEU A 609 -22.03 26.51 8.29
CA LEU A 609 -20.88 26.20 7.44
C LEU A 609 -20.09 25.03 8.04
N TYR A 610 -19.69 24.08 7.21
CA TYR A 610 -18.91 22.90 7.57
C TYR A 610 -17.53 22.96 6.91
N LEU A 611 -16.49 22.88 7.73
CA LEU A 611 -15.10 22.78 7.29
C LEU A 611 -14.55 21.39 7.60
N ARG A 612 -14.25 20.64 6.54
CA ARG A 612 -13.66 19.31 6.63
C ARG A 612 -12.14 19.36 6.69
N LEU A 613 -11.58 18.49 7.51
CA LEU A 613 -10.16 18.34 7.77
C LEU A 613 -9.78 16.86 7.58
N GLY A 614 -9.00 16.56 6.53
CA GLY A 614 -8.36 15.25 6.34
C GLY A 614 -7.09 15.10 7.19
N LEU A 615 -7.21 14.48 8.36
CA LEU A 615 -6.14 14.38 9.37
C LEU A 615 -5.37 13.05 9.28
N ASN A 616 -4.04 13.13 9.14
CA ASN A 616 -3.17 11.98 8.88
C ASN A 616 -1.96 11.99 9.82
N PRO A 617 -2.07 11.53 11.08
CA PRO A 617 -0.96 11.59 12.04
C PRO A 617 0.17 10.64 11.64
N ASP A 618 1.09 11.10 10.78
CA ASP A 618 2.17 10.33 10.15
C ASP A 618 1.69 9.45 8.98
N LEU A 619 1.40 10.09 7.84
CA LEU A 619 0.90 9.41 6.63
C LEU A 619 1.80 8.24 6.18
N TRP A 620 3.12 8.36 6.32
CA TRP A 620 4.05 7.28 5.95
C TRP A 620 3.85 6.05 6.82
N SER A 621 3.68 6.25 8.14
CA SER A 621 3.40 5.13 9.04
C SER A 621 2.03 4.51 8.78
N LEU A 622 1.03 5.33 8.44
CA LEU A 622 -0.31 4.89 8.05
C LEU A 622 -0.32 4.03 6.78
N LEU A 623 0.51 4.39 5.79
CA LEU A 623 0.73 3.60 4.58
C LEU A 623 1.26 2.21 4.91
N LEU A 624 2.26 2.12 5.78
CA LEU A 624 2.95 0.86 6.06
C LEU A 624 2.23 -0.05 7.07
N ARG A 625 1.37 0.50 7.93
CA ARG A 625 0.86 -0.21 9.13
C ARG A 625 -0.64 -0.14 9.32
N GLY A 626 -1.37 0.54 8.43
CA GLY A 626 -2.81 0.66 8.56
C GLY A 626 -3.27 1.65 9.65
N PRO A 627 -4.58 1.66 9.96
CA PRO A 627 -5.19 2.60 10.89
C PRO A 627 -4.98 2.24 12.37
N GLY A 628 -4.31 1.13 12.68
CA GLY A 628 -4.11 0.65 14.06
C GLY A 628 -3.34 1.61 14.98
N GLN A 629 -2.71 2.63 14.41
CA GLN A 629 -2.00 3.70 15.13
C GLN A 629 -2.84 4.96 15.36
N LEU A 630 -4.04 5.04 14.79
CA LEU A 630 -4.95 6.17 14.98
C LEU A 630 -5.51 6.18 16.41
N VAL A 631 -4.87 6.92 17.30
CA VAL A 631 -5.35 7.15 18.66
C VAL A 631 -6.22 8.39 18.67
N ARG A 632 -7.51 8.22 18.98
CA ARG A 632 -8.47 9.32 19.13
C ARG A 632 -8.61 9.70 20.59
N ALA A 633 -8.59 10.99 20.86
CA ALA A 633 -8.88 11.53 22.18
C ALA A 633 -9.72 12.79 22.03
N TYR A 634 -10.72 12.95 22.87
CA TYR A 634 -11.56 14.14 22.91
C TYR A 634 -11.99 14.40 24.35
N ASP A 635 -12.42 15.62 24.62
CA ASP A 635 -13.05 16.02 25.88
C ASP A 635 -14.35 15.21 26.09
N GLY A 636 -14.24 14.15 26.88
CA GLY A 636 -15.36 13.45 27.52
C GLY A 636 -15.19 13.35 29.05
N ALA A 637 -14.15 13.99 29.60
CA ALA A 637 -13.84 13.99 31.03
C ALA A 637 -13.02 15.23 31.44
N ALA A 638 -13.74 16.21 32.03
CA ALA A 638 -13.26 17.36 32.81
C ALA A 638 -12.99 18.68 32.05
N PRO A 639 -13.27 19.83 32.70
CA PRO A 639 -13.42 21.11 32.03
C PRO A 639 -12.07 21.81 31.87
N ALA A 640 -11.59 21.90 30.63
CA ALA A 640 -10.71 23.00 30.23
C ALA A 640 -11.57 24.09 29.57
N SER A 641 -11.06 25.31 29.45
CA SER A 641 -11.78 26.46 28.87
C SER A 641 -12.13 26.33 27.38
N SER A 642 -11.71 25.24 26.72
CA SER A 642 -11.82 25.00 25.29
C SER A 642 -12.10 23.52 25.00
N SER A 643 -13.07 23.24 24.13
CA SER A 643 -13.34 21.88 23.63
C SER A 643 -12.24 21.46 22.65
N TRP A 644 -11.89 20.18 22.63
CA TRP A 644 -10.82 19.69 21.76
C TRP A 644 -11.01 18.26 21.25
N TYR A 645 -10.47 18.01 20.07
CA TYR A 645 -10.31 16.71 19.43
C TYR A 645 -8.85 16.51 19.06
N ARG A 646 -8.29 15.35 19.37
CA ARG A 646 -6.93 14.97 19.00
C ARG A 646 -6.94 13.63 18.29
N LEU A 647 -6.18 13.59 17.20
CA LEU A 647 -5.84 12.38 16.49
C LEU A 647 -4.32 12.16 16.55
N GLY A 648 -3.90 10.95 16.90
CA GLY A 648 -2.49 10.58 17.09
C GLY A 648 -1.91 11.00 18.44
N ALA A 649 -0.59 10.80 18.59
CA ALA A 649 0.15 11.11 19.81
C ALA A 649 1.54 11.68 19.51
N GLY A 650 2.11 12.40 20.48
CA GLY A 650 3.48 12.93 20.38
C GLY A 650 3.64 13.92 19.22
N ALA A 651 4.80 13.89 18.57
CA ALA A 651 5.10 14.77 17.44
C ALA A 651 4.19 14.56 16.22
N SER A 652 3.57 13.38 16.10
CA SER A 652 2.68 13.02 15.00
C SER A 652 1.21 13.34 15.27
N SER A 653 0.83 13.98 16.38
CA SER A 653 -0.59 14.27 16.65
C SER A 653 -1.11 15.51 15.92
N VAL A 654 -2.40 15.55 15.59
CA VAL A 654 -3.12 16.79 15.26
C VAL A 654 -4.17 17.05 16.31
N THR A 655 -4.23 18.28 16.84
CA THR A 655 -5.26 18.69 17.80
C THR A 655 -6.08 19.85 17.24
N LEU A 656 -7.39 19.68 17.20
CA LEU A 656 -8.35 20.74 16.93
C LEU A 656 -8.82 21.33 18.26
N LEU A 657 -8.68 22.63 18.43
CA LEU A 657 -9.19 23.40 19.57
C LEU A 657 -10.32 24.30 19.06
N TYR A 658 -11.55 24.08 19.51
CA TYR A 658 -12.73 24.76 19.00
C TYR A 658 -13.54 25.35 20.15
N ASP A 659 -13.44 26.66 20.31
CA ASP A 659 -14.14 27.42 21.35
C ASP A 659 -15.53 27.87 20.86
N ASP A 660 -15.57 28.38 19.62
CA ASP A 660 -16.75 29.01 19.01
C ASP A 660 -17.31 28.19 17.83
N ALA A 661 -16.88 26.93 17.69
CA ALA A 661 -17.34 26.00 16.65
C ALA A 661 -17.80 24.67 17.26
N ALA A 662 -18.57 23.89 16.50
CA ALA A 662 -19.02 22.56 16.87
C ALA A 662 -18.18 21.48 16.17
N PHE A 663 -17.85 20.41 16.88
CA PHE A 663 -17.17 19.24 16.29
C PHE A 663 -18.19 18.22 15.78
N VAL A 664 -18.00 17.79 14.54
CA VAL A 664 -18.86 16.80 13.87
C VAL A 664 -18.12 15.47 13.81
N ALA A 665 -18.49 14.56 14.72
CA ALA A 665 -17.79 13.28 14.89
C ALA A 665 -18.06 12.26 13.76
N ALA A 666 -19.18 12.41 13.04
CA ALA A 666 -19.57 11.55 11.92
C ALA A 666 -20.02 12.42 10.73
N PRO A 667 -19.07 13.03 10.00
CA PRO A 667 -19.39 13.84 8.83
C PRO A 667 -20.08 13.04 7.73
N LEU A 668 -21.00 13.67 6.99
CA LEU A 668 -21.64 13.06 5.83
C LEU A 668 -20.61 12.85 4.72
N HIS A 669 -20.59 11.72 4.01
CA HIS A 669 -19.60 11.46 2.94
C HIS A 669 -18.14 11.35 3.40
N ALA A 670 -17.85 11.11 4.68
CA ALA A 670 -16.49 10.83 5.17
C ALA A 670 -16.06 9.35 5.04
N GLY A 671 -16.67 8.62 4.09
CA GLY A 671 -16.52 7.16 3.91
C GLY A 671 -17.28 6.31 4.95
N TRP A 672 -17.64 5.07 4.59
CA TRP A 672 -18.32 4.13 5.51
C TRP A 672 -17.37 3.63 6.58
N ASP A 673 -17.61 3.95 7.86
CA ASP A 673 -16.71 3.63 8.98
C ASP A 673 -15.22 3.91 8.66
N ARG A 674 -14.99 4.89 7.77
CA ARG A 674 -13.66 5.30 7.28
C ARG A 674 -12.89 4.22 6.50
N ARG A 675 -13.62 3.29 5.86
CA ARG A 675 -13.05 2.25 4.98
C ARG A 675 -12.86 2.72 3.54
N ASP A 676 -13.72 3.61 3.06
CA ASP A 676 -13.69 4.06 1.66
C ASP A 676 -12.67 5.20 1.42
N LEU A 677 -12.07 5.72 2.50
CA LEU A 677 -11.06 6.79 2.50
C LEU A 677 -9.85 6.33 3.31
N ALA A 678 -9.02 5.48 2.72
CA ALA A 678 -7.82 4.97 3.38
C ALA A 678 -6.81 6.07 3.68
N LEU A 679 -5.91 5.83 4.65
CA LEU A 679 -4.79 6.69 5.03
C LEU A 679 -5.17 8.00 5.73
N THR A 680 -6.46 8.24 5.98
CA THR A 680 -6.95 9.48 6.59
C THR A 680 -8.08 9.32 7.57
N GLU A 681 -8.21 10.32 8.44
CA GLU A 681 -9.39 10.55 9.24
C GLU A 681 -10.00 11.90 8.85
N GLU A 682 -11.13 11.87 8.15
CA GLU A 682 -11.90 13.07 7.89
C GLU A 682 -12.75 13.45 9.10
N THR A 683 -12.63 14.71 9.51
CA THR A 683 -13.43 15.30 10.57
C THR A 683 -13.92 16.68 10.18
N GLU A 684 -15.03 17.13 10.75
CA GLU A 684 -15.57 18.46 10.46
C GLU A 684 -15.67 19.32 11.71
N LEU A 685 -15.48 20.63 11.49
CA LEU A 685 -15.92 21.68 12.41
C LEU A 685 -17.04 22.47 11.72
N SER A 686 -18.09 22.82 12.46
CA SER A 686 -19.19 23.63 11.95
C SER A 686 -19.47 24.86 12.80
N GLY A 687 -20.08 25.88 12.19
CA GLY A 687 -20.51 27.10 12.87
C GLY A 687 -21.48 27.92 12.01
N ASP A 688 -22.15 28.89 12.62
CA ASP A 688 -23.10 29.83 11.98
C ASP A 688 -22.64 31.26 12.28
N GLY A 689 -22.31 32.03 11.25
CA GLY A 689 -21.74 33.37 11.31
C GLY A 689 -20.22 33.39 11.49
N ALA A 690 -19.73 34.15 12.46
CA ALA A 690 -18.29 34.26 12.72
C ALA A 690 -17.86 33.26 13.80
N PHE A 691 -16.93 32.37 13.47
CA PHE A 691 -16.37 31.40 14.42
C PHE A 691 -14.87 31.21 14.22
N ALA A 692 -14.19 30.75 15.28
CA ALA A 692 -12.76 30.54 15.27
C ALA A 692 -12.37 29.21 15.91
N PHE A 693 -11.28 28.64 15.42
CA PHE A 693 -10.66 27.45 15.96
C PHE A 693 -9.16 27.46 15.72
N ARG A 694 -8.44 26.53 16.34
CA ARG A 694 -7.00 26.35 16.16
C ARG A 694 -6.70 24.90 15.79
N THR A 695 -5.77 24.72 14.86
CA THR A 695 -5.21 23.41 14.48
C THR A 695 -3.76 23.37 14.97
N VAL A 696 -3.49 22.53 15.96
CA VAL A 696 -2.15 22.26 16.49
C VAL A 696 -1.56 21.08 15.73
N LEU A 697 -0.50 21.32 14.98
CA LEU A 697 0.22 20.34 14.18
C LEU A 697 1.38 19.76 14.99
N GLY A 698 1.10 18.76 15.81
CA GLY A 698 2.02 18.05 16.71
C GLY A 698 1.53 18.02 18.17
N ALA A 699 2.45 17.72 19.11
CA ALA A 699 2.11 17.65 20.54
C ALA A 699 1.63 18.98 21.12
N GLY A 700 2.01 20.10 20.48
CA GLY A 700 1.84 21.46 20.97
C GLY A 700 2.81 21.77 22.11
N ASP A 701 3.52 22.89 22.02
CA ASP A 701 4.27 23.41 23.18
C ASP A 701 3.33 24.01 24.25
N ASP A 702 2.02 24.14 23.96
CA ASP A 702 1.12 25.03 24.71
C ASP A 702 -0.34 24.54 24.87
N VAL A 703 -0.62 23.22 24.83
CA VAL A 703 -2.00 22.75 25.05
C VAL A 703 -2.36 22.66 26.55
N THR A 704 -1.41 22.54 27.47
CA THR A 704 -1.65 22.68 28.93
C THR A 704 -0.34 22.85 29.71
N ALA A 705 -0.03 24.03 30.23
CA ALA A 705 0.97 24.12 31.31
C ALA A 705 0.33 23.79 32.67
N ALA A 706 0.35 22.51 33.03
CA ALA A 706 0.56 22.00 34.39
C ALA A 706 1.30 20.65 34.30
N PRO A 707 2.21 20.33 35.25
CA PRO A 707 3.50 19.72 34.96
C PRO A 707 3.43 18.25 34.52
N GLU A 708 4.31 17.92 33.57
CA GLU A 708 4.91 16.63 33.23
C GLU A 708 4.32 15.40 33.96
N ALA A 709 3.53 14.62 33.23
CA ALA A 709 3.44 13.18 33.41
C ALA A 709 3.89 12.52 32.10
N ALA A 710 4.98 11.76 32.19
CA ALA A 710 5.56 10.93 31.15
C ALA A 710 4.49 10.13 30.35
N PRO A 711 4.74 9.80 29.07
CA PRO A 711 3.74 9.22 28.18
C PRO A 711 3.22 7.89 28.73
N PRO A 712 1.94 7.52 28.53
CA PRO A 712 1.55 6.13 28.67
C PRO A 712 2.16 5.38 27.48
N ALA A 713 3.35 4.84 27.71
CA ALA A 713 3.74 3.57 27.13
C ALA A 713 2.57 2.60 27.30
N ALA A 714 2.37 1.70 26.33
CA ALA A 714 1.40 0.61 26.37
C ALA A 714 1.12 0.20 27.82
N THR A 715 -0.12 0.40 28.29
CA THR A 715 -0.45 0.22 29.72
C THR A 715 -0.32 -1.26 30.06
N VAL A 716 0.90 -1.70 30.34
CA VAL A 716 1.20 -2.96 30.99
C VAL A 716 0.87 -2.71 32.45
N LEU A 717 -0.43 -2.77 32.77
CA LEU A 717 -0.99 -2.53 34.11
C LEU A 717 -0.22 -3.30 35.20
N ALA A 718 0.39 -4.43 34.82
CA ALA A 718 1.34 -5.16 35.63
C ALA A 718 2.41 -5.84 34.76
N ARG A 719 3.70 -5.66 35.08
CA ARG A 719 4.83 -6.37 34.43
C ARG A 719 5.53 -7.29 35.42
N LEU A 720 5.72 -8.55 35.06
CA LEU A 720 6.56 -9.47 35.82
C LEU A 720 8.04 -9.26 35.43
N LEU A 721 8.93 -9.04 36.40
CA LEU A 721 10.37 -8.92 36.16
C LEU A 721 11.05 -10.30 36.17
N PRO A 722 12.22 -10.44 35.52
CA PRO A 722 12.98 -11.68 35.57
C PRO A 722 13.23 -12.13 37.03
N PRO A 723 12.79 -13.35 37.38
CA PRO A 723 12.98 -13.88 38.72
C PRO A 723 14.47 -14.08 38.99
N SER A 724 14.93 -13.74 40.20
CA SER A 724 16.36 -13.79 40.53
C SER A 724 16.61 -14.34 41.95
N PRO A 725 17.53 -15.29 42.13
CA PRO A 725 18.21 -16.06 41.08
C PRO A 725 17.23 -16.99 40.32
N ASN A 726 17.52 -17.34 39.06
CA ASN A 726 16.81 -18.39 38.31
C ASN A 726 17.81 -19.05 37.33
N PRO A 727 18.17 -20.35 37.47
CA PRO A 727 17.64 -21.32 38.44
C PRO A 727 17.93 -20.95 39.90
N PHE A 728 17.11 -21.43 40.84
CA PHE A 728 17.20 -21.05 42.25
C PHE A 728 17.34 -22.23 43.22
N ASN A 729 18.05 -21.99 44.32
CA ASN A 729 18.17 -22.88 45.48
C ASN A 729 18.62 -22.07 46.72
N PRO A 730 17.90 -22.04 47.85
CA PRO A 730 16.55 -22.56 48.09
C PRO A 730 15.44 -21.52 47.83
N ALA A 731 15.77 -20.30 47.42
CA ALA A 731 14.82 -19.19 47.30
C ALA A 731 14.99 -18.38 46.02
N VAL A 732 13.88 -17.92 45.46
CA VAL A 732 13.81 -16.98 44.33
C VAL A 732 13.02 -15.76 44.74
N GLU A 733 13.50 -14.58 44.35
CA GLU A 733 12.75 -13.35 44.44
C GLU A 733 11.97 -13.13 43.14
N ILE A 734 10.65 -13.04 43.26
CA ILE A 734 9.73 -12.72 42.18
C ILE A 734 9.32 -11.27 42.37
N ARG A 735 9.61 -10.44 41.37
CA ARG A 735 9.33 -9.01 41.40
C ARG A 735 8.33 -8.67 40.31
N PHE A 736 7.40 -7.78 40.62
CA PHE A 736 6.47 -7.23 39.64
C PHE A 736 6.36 -5.72 39.82
N VAL A 737 6.04 -5.03 38.72
CA VAL A 737 5.89 -3.58 38.68
C VAL A 737 4.44 -3.28 38.34
N LEU A 738 3.82 -2.40 39.12
CA LEU A 738 2.47 -1.89 38.88
C LEU A 738 2.52 -0.40 38.59
N ASP A 739 1.77 0.04 37.59
CA ASP A 739 1.74 1.45 37.17
C ASP A 739 0.81 2.29 38.05
N ARG A 740 -0.17 1.65 38.70
CA ARG A 740 -1.10 2.26 39.66
C ARG A 740 -1.52 1.24 40.72
N PRO A 741 -2.08 1.66 41.87
CA PRO A 741 -2.60 0.72 42.84
C PRO A 741 -3.74 -0.12 42.25
N ILE A 742 -3.55 -1.44 42.16
CA ILE A 742 -4.55 -2.39 41.66
C ILE A 742 -4.56 -3.66 42.50
N SER A 743 -5.68 -4.38 42.51
CA SER A 743 -5.74 -5.70 43.15
C SER A 743 -5.07 -6.72 42.24
N VAL A 744 -4.07 -7.43 42.76
CA VAL A 744 -3.34 -8.46 42.00
C VAL A 744 -3.32 -9.79 42.74
N GLU A 745 -3.17 -10.85 41.95
CA GLU A 745 -2.92 -12.19 42.44
C GLU A 745 -1.65 -12.76 41.79
N LEU A 746 -0.70 -13.19 42.61
CA LEU A 746 0.58 -13.75 42.18
C LEU A 746 0.63 -15.23 42.60
N ASP A 747 0.52 -16.13 41.63
CA ASP A 747 0.42 -17.57 41.84
C ASP A 747 1.60 -18.33 41.24
N VAL A 748 1.92 -19.47 41.85
CA VAL A 748 2.88 -20.45 41.34
C VAL A 748 2.13 -21.71 40.94
N TYR A 749 2.42 -22.23 39.75
CA TYR A 749 1.87 -23.46 39.19
C TYR A 749 2.98 -24.45 38.85
N ALA A 750 2.69 -25.75 38.94
CA ALA A 750 3.53 -26.82 38.44
C ALA A 750 3.45 -26.91 36.90
N ALA A 751 4.37 -27.65 36.27
CA ALA A 751 4.44 -27.78 34.80
C ALA A 751 3.19 -28.44 34.17
N ASP A 752 2.42 -29.19 34.96
CA ASP A 752 1.14 -29.80 34.55
C ASP A 752 -0.07 -28.85 34.73
N GLY A 753 0.16 -27.60 35.15
CA GLY A 753 -0.86 -26.60 35.41
C GLY A 753 -1.50 -26.67 36.80
N CYS A 754 -1.08 -27.59 37.68
CA CYS A 754 -1.59 -27.64 39.06
C CYS A 754 -1.12 -26.42 39.86
N HIS A 755 -2.02 -25.77 40.58
CA HIS A 755 -1.68 -24.67 41.50
C HIS A 755 -0.84 -25.18 42.68
N VAL A 756 0.22 -24.45 43.01
CA VAL A 756 1.20 -24.81 44.05
C VAL A 756 1.11 -23.87 45.24
N ARG A 757 1.05 -22.56 44.99
CA ARG A 757 1.05 -21.54 46.05
C ARG A 757 0.63 -20.17 45.56
N THR A 758 -0.17 -19.46 46.35
CA THR A 758 -0.40 -18.02 46.20
C THR A 758 0.64 -17.24 47.01
N LEU A 759 1.40 -16.37 46.36
CA LEU A 759 2.45 -15.55 46.99
C LEU A 759 1.92 -14.19 47.45
N HIS A 760 0.96 -13.63 46.72
CA HIS A 760 0.31 -12.37 47.04
C HIS A 760 -1.13 -12.39 46.52
N ARG A 761 -2.07 -11.88 47.33
CA ARG A 761 -3.46 -11.66 46.91
C ARG A 761 -3.99 -10.41 47.62
N GLY A 762 -4.35 -9.39 46.85
CA GLY A 762 -4.95 -8.16 47.38
C GLY A 762 -4.45 -6.90 46.69
N LEU A 763 -4.77 -5.74 47.28
CA LEU A 763 -4.33 -4.44 46.77
C LEU A 763 -2.81 -4.29 46.90
N ALA A 764 -2.13 -4.11 45.78
CA ALA A 764 -0.74 -3.72 45.72
C ALA A 764 -0.62 -2.27 45.23
N LEU A 765 0.31 -1.51 45.81
CA LEU A 765 0.53 -0.11 45.46
C LEU A 765 1.34 0.01 44.17
N ALA A 766 1.27 1.18 43.53
CA ALA A 766 2.13 1.51 42.40
C ALA A 766 3.61 1.37 42.77
N GLY A 767 4.43 0.91 41.82
CA GLY A 767 5.87 0.67 42.00
C GLY A 767 6.25 -0.81 42.02
N VAL A 768 7.49 -1.09 42.42
CA VAL A 768 8.03 -2.45 42.46
C VAL A 768 7.61 -3.15 43.74
N SER A 769 6.93 -4.28 43.61
CA SER A 769 6.64 -5.20 44.72
C SER A 769 7.45 -6.48 44.55
N SER A 770 7.88 -7.08 45.66
CA SER A 770 8.63 -8.34 45.64
C SER A 770 8.04 -9.38 46.59
N CYS A 771 8.08 -10.64 46.16
CA CYS A 771 7.66 -11.81 46.90
C CYS A 771 8.77 -12.87 46.81
N THR A 772 9.16 -13.43 47.95
CA THR A 772 10.15 -14.52 47.97
C THR A 772 9.44 -15.87 48.03
N TRP A 773 9.72 -16.74 47.06
CA TRP A 773 9.29 -18.14 47.13
C TRP A 773 10.47 -19.05 47.50
N ARG A 774 10.23 -19.97 48.44
CA ARG A 774 11.25 -20.90 48.98
C ARG A 774 11.02 -22.36 48.57
N GLY A 775 10.39 -22.58 47.41
CA GLY A 775 10.07 -23.92 46.91
C GLY A 775 9.13 -24.70 47.84
N ARG A 776 8.08 -24.04 48.36
CA ARG A 776 7.08 -24.67 49.25
C ARG A 776 5.65 -24.41 48.78
N ASP A 777 4.79 -25.40 48.90
CA ASP A 777 3.35 -25.28 48.62
C ASP A 777 2.61 -24.48 49.73
N ASP A 778 1.30 -24.29 49.58
CA ASP A 778 0.44 -23.61 50.57
C ASP A 778 0.37 -24.34 51.93
N ALA A 779 0.64 -25.65 51.96
CA ALA A 779 0.74 -26.44 53.19
C ALA A 779 2.15 -26.36 53.84
N GLY A 780 3.07 -25.59 53.27
CA GLY A 780 4.44 -25.42 53.76
C GLY A 780 5.38 -26.59 53.44
N ARG A 781 4.96 -27.57 52.64
CA ARG A 781 5.77 -28.73 52.22
C ARG A 781 6.70 -28.35 51.08
N ALA A 782 7.91 -28.90 51.05
CA ALA A 782 8.86 -28.64 49.97
C ALA A 782 8.42 -29.33 48.66
N VAL A 783 8.46 -28.59 47.54
CA VAL A 783 8.12 -29.14 46.22
C VAL A 783 9.33 -29.80 45.55
N PRO A 784 9.15 -30.70 44.56
CA PRO A 784 10.25 -31.31 43.80
C PRO A 784 11.11 -30.30 43.02
N ALA A 785 12.35 -30.67 42.67
CA ALA A 785 13.11 -29.89 41.66
C ALA A 785 12.37 -29.98 40.32
N GLY A 786 12.34 -28.89 39.55
CA GLY A 786 11.57 -28.85 38.31
C GLY A 786 11.17 -27.44 37.86
N LEU A 787 10.48 -27.39 36.72
CA LEU A 787 9.94 -26.17 36.12
C LEU A 787 8.62 -25.79 36.80
N TYR A 788 8.49 -24.52 37.15
CA TYR A 788 7.26 -23.93 37.65
C TYR A 788 6.92 -22.67 36.85
N LEU A 789 5.64 -22.36 36.75
CA LEU A 789 5.10 -21.16 36.12
C LEU A 789 4.65 -20.19 37.22
N VAL A 790 5.05 -18.94 37.11
CA VAL A 790 4.57 -17.85 37.97
C VAL A 790 3.63 -17.00 37.14
N ARG A 791 2.40 -16.79 37.61
CA ARG A 791 1.38 -15.98 36.93
C ARG A 791 1.00 -14.78 37.79
N LEU A 792 0.85 -13.63 37.14
CA LEU A 792 0.36 -12.39 37.75
C LEU A 792 -0.93 -11.95 37.03
N ASP A 793 -2.03 -11.87 37.79
CA ASP A 793 -3.35 -11.46 37.31
C ASP A 793 -3.78 -10.13 37.94
N GLY A 794 -4.43 -9.22 37.19
CA GLY A 794 -4.85 -7.94 37.76
C GLY A 794 -5.58 -6.84 36.95
N SER A 795 -5.71 -6.89 35.61
CA SER A 795 -6.66 -6.07 34.77
C SER A 795 -6.33 -6.01 33.25
N GLY A 796 -5.57 -6.97 32.71
CA GLY A 796 -5.24 -7.10 31.29
C GLY A 796 -4.84 -8.56 30.96
N PRO A 797 -4.25 -8.87 29.79
CA PRO A 797 -3.75 -10.21 29.50
C PRO A 797 -2.72 -10.63 30.58
N GLY A 798 -2.98 -11.73 31.28
CA GLY A 798 -2.17 -12.19 32.41
C GLY A 798 -0.72 -12.44 31.99
N CYS A 799 0.24 -11.95 32.78
CA CYS A 799 1.67 -12.14 32.53
C CYS A 799 2.18 -13.39 33.24
N ALA A 800 2.99 -14.21 32.56
CA ALA A 800 3.60 -15.40 33.15
C ALA A 800 5.12 -15.48 32.90
N THR A 801 5.86 -16.07 33.83
CA THR A 801 7.27 -16.45 33.63
C THR A 801 7.57 -17.85 34.14
N LYS A 802 8.70 -18.40 33.71
CA LYS A 802 9.20 -19.72 34.09
C LYS A 802 10.29 -19.58 35.15
N ILE A 803 10.21 -20.39 36.21
CA ILE A 803 11.28 -20.55 37.21
C ILE A 803 11.71 -22.01 37.32
N LEU A 804 13.01 -22.24 37.51
CA LEU A 804 13.60 -23.55 37.66
C LEU A 804 14.15 -23.74 39.08
N LEU A 805 13.52 -24.62 39.85
CA LEU A 805 14.03 -25.05 41.15
C LEU A 805 15.05 -26.17 40.95
N VAL A 806 16.28 -25.95 41.40
CA VAL A 806 17.33 -26.98 41.46
C VAL A 806 17.60 -27.32 42.93
N LYS A 807 17.83 -28.62 43.22
CA LYS A 807 18.08 -29.10 44.59
C LYS A 807 19.55 -29.44 44.78
#